data_AF-A0A2M7GSE0-F1
#
_entry.id   AF-A0A2M7GSE0-F1
#
_cell.length_a   1.000
_cell.length_b   1.000
_cell.length_c   1.000
_cell.angle_alpha   90.00
_cell.angle_beta   90.00
_cell.angle_gamma   90.00
#
_symmetry.space_group_name_H-M   'P 1'
#
loop_
_entity.id
_entity.type
_entity.pdbx_description
1 polymer ?
#
loop_
_entity_poly.entity_id
_entity_poly.type
_entity_poly.pdbx_seq_one_letter_code
_entity_poly.pdbx_strand_id
1 'polypeptide(L)'
;MAAPAPVRQTSPLPPPTTAAAAPPAADAATPAAPNGKPDIPVNLLADEMSFDRENRVVSAFGNVEITYGDRTLLADKITYSQDTDIVQASGNITILEPSGETLFADQITITGDLKDGLVRNIGVILADRSRLAANGAKRSGAVVTELRQGVYSPCNLCADDPDAPPLWQIKAVRVIHDKRSKTIEYRDAWLEVYGYPVLYTPYFIHPDPSVRRKAGFLAPGFGGSSDLGFVTRLPYFYPFDDTSDVTAIPAFSESEGFQLTLDYRKRFKEGKLDTQVSGINDSEGDFRGHIFTEGLWDINKTWRAGFDVNRATDDTYLRRFGFDSPPVLESRVFAEGFRGRNYLAVNAYSFQDQRADADSIDSPLVLPLVEFSHVGEPDRFGGNVNVDASLLVVSRDESGNDTRRLSVRPSWNRRFSDSIGNLVSFSTGLWADAYHVNNVSRANNTDFTGVTGRIYPYASLDWRFPLISQLGKASQTLEPIVNVVASPNGGNPAKIPNEDSQEFEFDDTNLFDVNRFGGIDRVEGGTRVNYGLKWGLFSPSGRGLSVLVGQTYRFHVDDTFAKGSGLEDDLSDIVASARINPSQYLDLGYRTQIAKDGFSARRHQVQLNAGVPLLRGTASYVFFEEPDNSEFSGREELALSLSSQVTRNWRVNFHGVRDMAANEMRSLVSDLVYENECVVISTRFSRTFFQDRDLQPTDAFTINLLLKTLGQISF
;
A
#
# COMPACT_ATOMS: atom_id res chain seq x y z
N MET A 1 11.78 -5.84 -14.33
CA MET A 1 10.82 -5.75 -13.22
C MET A 1 9.49 -6.25 -13.74
N ALA A 2 9.07 -7.45 -13.33
CA ALA A 2 7.71 -7.92 -13.62
C ALA A 2 6.72 -7.00 -12.89
N ALA A 3 5.63 -6.61 -13.56
CA ALA A 3 4.53 -5.91 -12.94
C ALA A 3 4.10 -6.64 -11.65
N PRO A 4 3.87 -5.93 -10.53
CA PRO A 4 3.38 -6.57 -9.32
C PRO A 4 2.03 -7.21 -9.65
N ALA A 5 1.96 -8.54 -9.54
CA ALA A 5 0.70 -9.26 -9.61
C ALA A 5 -0.32 -8.57 -8.69
N PRO A 6 -1.57 -8.35 -9.14
CA PRO A 6 -2.58 -7.70 -8.32
C PRO A 6 -2.71 -8.48 -7.02
N VAL A 7 -2.47 -7.80 -5.91
CA VAL A 7 -2.70 -8.33 -4.57
C VAL A 7 -4.15 -8.80 -4.54
N ARG A 8 -4.37 -10.13 -4.57
CA ARG A 8 -5.66 -10.73 -4.27
C ARG A 8 -6.03 -10.23 -2.87
N GLN A 9 -6.94 -9.26 -2.81
CA GLN A 9 -7.61 -8.90 -1.57
C GLN A 9 -8.27 -10.17 -1.04
N THR A 10 -7.66 -10.77 -0.02
CA THR A 10 -8.35 -11.75 0.81
C THR A 10 -9.54 -11.02 1.40
N SER A 11 -10.75 -11.42 1.00
CA SER A 11 -11.98 -10.93 1.63
C SER A 11 -11.84 -11.07 3.16
N PRO A 12 -12.17 -10.04 3.95
CA PRO A 12 -12.18 -10.19 5.38
C PRO A 12 -13.16 -11.31 5.74
N LEU A 13 -12.72 -12.23 6.60
CA LEU A 13 -13.59 -13.21 7.25
C LEU A 13 -14.82 -12.48 7.80
N PRO A 14 -16.05 -12.97 7.57
CA PRO A 14 -17.23 -12.37 8.17
C PRO A 14 -17.08 -12.42 9.71
N PRO A 15 -17.50 -11.36 10.42
CA PRO A 15 -17.49 -11.38 11.87
C PRO A 15 -18.38 -12.52 12.38
N PRO A 16 -18.08 -13.09 13.56
CA PRO A 16 -18.86 -14.17 14.13
C PRO A 16 -20.32 -13.75 14.26
N THR A 17 -21.21 -14.63 13.82
CA THR A 17 -22.66 -14.46 13.84
C THR A 17 -23.12 -14.31 15.29
N THR A 18 -23.46 -13.08 15.70
CA THR A 18 -24.21 -12.86 16.93
C THR A 18 -25.63 -13.37 16.73
N ALA A 19 -26.09 -14.17 17.70
CA ALA A 19 -27.42 -14.75 17.72
C ALA A 19 -28.49 -13.67 17.52
N ALA A 20 -29.43 -13.95 16.62
CA ALA A 20 -30.56 -13.09 16.31
C ALA A 20 -31.39 -12.82 17.57
N ALA A 21 -31.47 -11.56 17.97
CA ALA A 21 -32.46 -11.08 18.92
C ALA A 21 -33.84 -11.07 18.23
N ALA A 22 -34.86 -11.46 19.00
CA ALA A 22 -36.26 -11.52 18.63
C ALA A 22 -36.82 -10.19 18.07
N PRO A 23 -37.89 -10.22 17.25
CA PRO A 23 -38.45 -9.03 16.62
C PRO A 23 -39.03 -8.05 17.65
N PRO A 24 -38.98 -6.72 17.39
CA PRO A 24 -39.58 -5.74 18.27
C PRO A 24 -41.11 -5.84 18.19
N ALA A 25 -41.75 -5.83 19.36
CA ALA A 25 -43.18 -5.69 19.49
C ALA A 25 -43.63 -4.32 18.97
N ALA A 26 -44.80 -4.31 18.33
CA ALA A 26 -45.43 -3.13 17.74
C ALA A 26 -45.73 -2.02 18.76
N ASP A 27 -45.67 -0.78 18.24
CA ASP A 27 -45.87 0.50 18.88
C ASP A 27 -46.97 0.54 19.96
N ALA A 28 -46.55 0.86 21.18
CA ALA A 28 -47.36 1.64 22.11
C ALA A 28 -46.81 3.08 22.06
N ALA A 29 -47.65 4.01 21.61
CA ALA A 29 -47.32 5.42 21.47
C ALA A 29 -46.78 6.00 22.79
N THR A 30 -45.49 6.34 22.81
CA THR A 30 -44.86 7.11 23.88
C THR A 30 -45.33 8.57 23.77
N PRO A 31 -45.79 9.22 24.85
CA PRO A 31 -46.16 10.63 24.82
C PRO A 31 -44.94 11.47 24.45
N ALA A 32 -45.16 12.56 23.70
CA ALA A 32 -44.13 13.53 23.35
C ALA A 32 -43.31 13.93 24.58
N ALA A 33 -41.99 13.75 24.50
CA ALA A 33 -41.07 14.14 25.56
C ALA A 33 -41.16 15.66 25.79
N PRO A 34 -41.22 16.14 27.05
CA PRO A 34 -41.12 17.54 27.35
C PRO A 34 -39.74 18.06 26.93
N ASN A 35 -39.70 19.19 26.22
CA ASN A 35 -38.49 19.98 26.02
C ASN A 35 -37.98 20.48 27.39
N GLY A 36 -37.15 19.69 28.04
CA GLY A 36 -36.42 20.06 29.25
C GLY A 36 -35.19 19.17 29.35
N LYS A 37 -33.99 19.77 29.44
CA LYS A 37 -32.78 19.01 29.75
C LYS A 37 -33.07 18.17 31.01
N PRO A 38 -32.76 16.85 31.02
CA PRO A 38 -32.94 16.06 32.23
C PRO A 38 -32.16 16.72 33.36
N ASP A 39 -32.83 16.97 34.48
CA ASP A 39 -32.24 17.54 35.68
C ASP A 39 -31.38 16.43 36.32
N ILE A 40 -30.12 16.36 35.90
CA ILE A 40 -29.19 15.34 36.43
C ILE A 40 -28.88 15.78 37.87
N PRO A 41 -29.23 14.96 38.88
CA PRO A 41 -29.00 15.33 40.26
C PRO A 41 -27.50 15.50 40.52
N VAL A 42 -27.13 16.61 41.17
CA VAL A 42 -25.80 16.83 41.72
C VAL A 42 -25.75 16.10 43.07
N ASN A 43 -24.89 15.08 43.18
CA ASN A 43 -24.63 14.43 44.46
C ASN A 43 -23.41 15.10 45.10
N LEU A 44 -23.53 15.50 46.37
CA LEU A 44 -22.45 16.10 47.14
C LEU A 44 -22.25 15.32 48.44
N LEU A 45 -21.02 14.87 48.66
CA LEU A 45 -20.56 14.19 49.88
C LEU A 45 -19.40 15.01 50.47
N ALA A 46 -19.36 15.14 51.80
CA ALA A 46 -18.31 15.83 52.54
C ALA A 46 -18.33 15.39 54.01
N ASP A 47 -17.22 15.57 54.72
CA ASP A 47 -17.12 15.27 56.16
C ASP A 47 -17.96 16.25 56.99
N GLU A 48 -17.97 17.53 56.61
CA GLU A 48 -18.75 18.58 57.26
C GLU A 48 -19.40 19.51 56.22
N MET A 49 -20.66 19.89 56.45
CA MET A 49 -21.34 20.93 55.68
C MET A 49 -21.91 22.00 56.61
N SER A 50 -21.72 23.26 56.26
CA SER A 50 -22.31 24.41 56.93
C SER A 50 -23.04 25.32 55.95
N PHE A 51 -24.12 25.94 56.42
CA PHE A 51 -24.87 26.93 55.66
C PHE A 51 -24.97 28.23 56.45
N ASP A 52 -24.30 29.26 55.94
CA ASP A 52 -24.42 30.62 56.45
C ASP A 52 -25.68 31.26 55.84
N ARG A 53 -26.71 31.41 56.68
CA ARG A 53 -28.01 31.98 56.27
C ARG A 53 -27.95 33.48 55.99
N GLU A 54 -27.08 34.22 56.66
CA GLU A 54 -26.99 35.68 56.50
C GLU A 54 -26.31 36.03 55.16
N ASN A 55 -25.22 35.31 54.84
CA ASN A 55 -24.46 35.52 53.60
C ASN A 55 -24.89 34.59 52.45
N ARG A 56 -25.87 33.70 52.69
CA ARG A 56 -26.39 32.70 51.74
C ARG A 56 -25.29 31.86 51.08
N VAL A 57 -24.32 31.43 51.90
CA VAL A 57 -23.17 30.62 51.47
C VAL A 57 -23.29 29.20 52.02
N VAL A 58 -23.25 28.21 51.13
CA VAL A 58 -23.07 26.80 51.47
C VAL A 58 -21.58 26.48 51.46
N SER A 59 -21.04 25.88 52.52
CA SER A 59 -19.64 25.43 52.57
C SER A 59 -19.58 23.95 52.92
N ALA A 60 -18.77 23.19 52.18
CA ALA A 60 -18.47 21.79 52.41
C ALA A 60 -16.97 21.65 52.68
N PHE A 61 -16.59 20.84 53.68
CA PHE A 61 -15.22 20.66 54.15
C PHE A 61 -14.90 19.18 54.36
N GLY A 62 -13.66 18.80 54.06
CA GLY A 62 -13.12 17.46 54.28
C GLY A 62 -13.63 16.46 53.25
N ASN A 63 -12.70 15.90 52.46
CA ASN A 63 -12.96 14.86 51.45
C ASN A 63 -14.21 15.15 50.59
N VAL A 64 -14.35 16.38 50.09
CA VAL A 64 -15.54 16.79 49.35
C VAL A 64 -15.56 16.10 48.00
N GLU A 65 -16.63 15.37 47.71
CA GLU A 65 -16.88 14.70 46.44
C GLU A 65 -18.19 15.22 45.84
N ILE A 66 -18.10 15.77 44.63
CA ILE A 66 -19.26 16.17 43.82
C ILE A 66 -19.33 15.27 42.59
N THR A 67 -20.45 14.58 42.42
CA THR A 67 -20.75 13.80 41.22
C THR A 67 -21.86 14.49 40.44
N TYR A 68 -21.62 14.76 39.15
CA TYR A 68 -22.62 15.31 38.23
C TYR A 68 -22.57 14.53 36.91
N GLY A 69 -23.59 13.69 36.68
CA GLY A 69 -23.56 12.70 35.61
C GLY A 69 -22.40 11.71 35.83
N ASP A 70 -21.55 11.56 34.82
CA ASP A 70 -20.35 10.70 34.87
C ASP A 70 -19.07 11.46 35.29
N ARG A 71 -19.19 12.75 35.63
CA ARG A 71 -18.07 13.58 36.08
C ARG A 71 -17.99 13.58 37.60
N THR A 72 -16.77 13.42 38.12
CA THR A 72 -16.50 13.48 39.55
C THR A 72 -15.50 14.59 39.85
N LEU A 73 -15.78 15.41 40.86
CA LEU A 73 -14.88 16.43 41.38
C LEU A 73 -14.58 16.11 42.85
N LEU A 74 -13.29 16.07 43.18
CA LEU A 74 -12.77 15.90 44.54
C LEU A 74 -12.07 17.20 44.97
N ALA A 75 -12.25 17.64 46.22
CA ALA A 75 -11.57 18.81 46.80
C ALA A 75 -11.55 18.78 48.33
N ASP A 76 -10.70 19.59 48.96
CA ASP A 76 -10.68 19.72 50.43
C ASP A 76 -11.81 20.62 50.95
N LYS A 77 -12.16 21.67 50.18
CA LYS A 77 -13.21 22.64 50.53
C LYS A 77 -13.92 23.14 49.28
N ILE A 78 -15.25 23.23 49.37
CA ILE A 78 -16.09 23.86 48.34
C ILE A 78 -17.03 24.85 49.00
N THR A 79 -17.15 26.05 48.43
CA THR A 79 -18.13 27.06 48.83
C THR A 79 -19.01 27.45 47.66
N TYR A 80 -20.30 27.61 47.90
CA TYR A 80 -21.27 28.09 46.91
C TYR A 80 -22.01 29.29 47.48
N SER A 81 -21.85 30.45 46.86
CA SER A 81 -22.58 31.67 47.19
C SER A 81 -23.81 31.77 46.29
N GLN A 82 -25.00 31.72 46.88
CA GLN A 82 -26.26 31.83 46.13
C GLN A 82 -26.50 33.24 45.60
N ASP A 83 -25.93 34.26 46.24
CA ASP A 83 -26.13 35.66 45.85
C ASP A 83 -25.35 36.03 44.59
N THR A 84 -24.15 35.50 44.46
CA THR A 84 -23.28 35.73 43.30
C THR A 84 -23.35 34.62 42.26
N ASP A 85 -23.99 33.50 42.60
CA ASP A 85 -24.00 32.26 41.83
C ASP A 85 -22.58 31.78 41.47
N ILE A 86 -21.69 31.81 42.46
CA ILE A 86 -20.27 31.42 42.31
C ILE A 86 -19.98 30.21 43.20
N VAL A 87 -19.37 29.19 42.59
CA VAL A 87 -18.78 28.03 43.25
C VAL A 87 -17.27 28.22 43.31
N GLN A 88 -16.69 28.07 44.50
CA GLN A 88 -15.25 28.05 44.71
C GLN A 88 -14.83 26.72 45.30
N ALA A 89 -13.87 26.05 44.67
CA ALA A 89 -13.21 24.87 45.22
C ALA A 89 -11.75 25.22 45.54
N SER A 90 -11.22 24.68 46.63
CA SER A 90 -9.82 24.88 47.05
C SER A 90 -9.26 23.64 47.72
N GLY A 91 -7.99 23.36 47.44
CA GLY A 91 -7.24 22.25 48.04
C GLY A 91 -7.44 20.92 47.32
N ASN A 92 -6.33 20.30 46.88
CA ASN A 92 -6.25 18.99 46.22
C ASN A 92 -7.35 18.71 45.17
N ILE A 93 -7.66 19.71 44.33
CA ILE A 93 -8.80 19.59 43.43
C ILE A 93 -8.45 18.61 42.32
N THR A 94 -9.28 17.57 42.16
CA THR A 94 -9.16 16.58 41.08
C THR A 94 -10.51 16.44 40.38
N ILE A 95 -10.54 16.62 39.07
CA ILE A 95 -11.74 16.43 38.24
C ILE A 95 -11.49 15.26 37.30
N LEU A 96 -12.35 14.26 37.38
CA LEU A 96 -12.36 13.08 36.51
C LEU A 96 -13.45 13.27 35.45
N GLU A 97 -13.04 13.38 34.19
CA GLU A 97 -13.94 13.47 33.05
C GLU A 97 -14.29 12.08 32.51
N PRO A 98 -15.52 11.85 32.02
CA PRO A 98 -15.92 10.56 31.44
C PRO A 98 -15.14 10.19 30.17
N SER A 99 -14.50 11.16 29.51
CA SER A 99 -13.60 10.93 28.37
C SER A 99 -12.27 10.29 28.76
N GLY A 100 -11.97 10.17 30.06
CA GLY A 100 -10.72 9.62 30.59
C GLY A 100 -9.65 10.67 30.92
N GLU A 101 -9.96 11.96 30.75
CA GLU A 101 -9.07 13.06 31.15
C GLU A 101 -9.16 13.32 32.65
N THR A 102 -8.03 13.66 33.28
CA THR A 102 -7.97 14.05 34.70
C THR A 102 -7.36 15.44 34.85
N LEU A 103 -8.06 16.34 35.53
CA LEU A 103 -7.64 17.71 35.75
C LEU A 103 -7.34 17.96 37.23
N PHE A 104 -6.24 18.64 37.49
CA PHE A 104 -5.74 18.99 38.82
C PHE A 104 -5.70 20.51 38.98
N ALA A 105 -6.04 21.03 40.16
CA ALA A 105 -5.94 22.46 40.45
C ALA A 105 -5.79 22.76 41.94
N ASP A 106 -5.21 23.92 42.26
CA ASP A 106 -5.16 24.42 43.64
C ASP A 106 -6.45 25.15 44.04
N GLN A 107 -6.99 25.92 43.09
CA GLN A 107 -8.17 26.75 43.29
C GLN A 107 -8.96 26.85 41.99
N ILE A 108 -10.27 26.62 42.07
CA ILE A 108 -11.22 26.82 40.97
C ILE A 108 -12.30 27.78 41.46
N THR A 109 -12.61 28.79 40.66
CA THR A 109 -13.79 29.64 40.82
C THR A 109 -14.60 29.51 39.55
N ILE A 110 -15.86 29.10 39.64
CA ILE A 110 -16.73 28.91 38.48
C ILE A 110 -18.11 29.48 38.76
N THR A 111 -18.74 30.02 37.74
CA THR A 111 -20.14 30.47 37.78
C THR A 111 -21.09 29.26 37.84
N GLY A 112 -22.27 29.42 38.44
CA GLY A 112 -23.25 28.34 38.60
C GLY A 112 -23.76 27.77 37.28
N ASP A 113 -23.72 28.55 36.19
CA ASP A 113 -24.03 28.08 34.83
C ASP A 113 -22.84 27.38 34.13
N LEU A 114 -21.71 27.25 34.83
CA LEU A 114 -20.47 26.60 34.40
C LEU A 114 -19.80 27.24 33.17
N LYS A 115 -20.19 28.46 32.79
CA LYS A 115 -19.66 29.11 31.58
C LYS A 115 -18.36 29.84 31.81
N ASP A 116 -18.27 30.59 32.90
CA ASP A 116 -17.10 31.38 33.25
C ASP A 116 -16.37 30.77 34.43
N GLY A 117 -15.05 30.64 34.32
CA GLY A 117 -14.23 30.06 35.37
C GLY A 117 -12.80 30.56 35.38
N LEU A 118 -12.22 30.59 36.57
CA LEU A 118 -10.83 30.91 36.85
C LEU A 118 -10.20 29.75 37.61
N VAL A 119 -9.06 29.27 37.13
CA VAL A 119 -8.30 28.18 37.74
C VAL A 119 -6.90 28.67 38.03
N ARG A 120 -6.39 28.39 39.23
CA ARG A 120 -4.98 28.64 39.60
C ARG A 120 -4.22 27.32 39.64
N ASN A 121 -3.03 27.30 39.04
CA ASN A 121 -2.14 26.14 38.95
C ASN A 121 -2.88 24.90 38.43
N ILE A 122 -3.18 24.90 37.13
CA ILE A 122 -3.88 23.80 36.47
C ILE A 122 -2.89 22.76 35.95
N GLY A 123 -3.19 21.49 36.15
CA GLY A 123 -2.57 20.35 35.47
C GLY A 123 -3.64 19.49 34.81
N VAL A 124 -3.34 18.88 33.67
CA VAL A 124 -4.25 17.99 32.95
C VAL A 124 -3.46 16.80 32.43
N ILE A 125 -3.99 15.60 32.66
CA ILE A 125 -3.57 14.36 32.02
C ILE A 125 -4.68 13.97 31.05
N LEU A 126 -4.36 13.94 29.76
CA LEU A 126 -5.29 13.59 28.69
C LEU A 126 -5.48 12.07 28.59
N ALA A 127 -6.51 11.63 27.87
CA ALA A 127 -6.83 10.22 27.69
C ALA A 127 -5.70 9.41 27.00
N ASP A 128 -4.88 10.06 26.18
CA ASP A 128 -3.68 9.49 25.55
C ASP A 128 -2.43 9.54 26.46
N ARG A 129 -2.59 10.00 27.71
CA ARG A 129 -1.55 10.27 28.72
C ARG A 129 -0.64 11.47 28.43
N SER A 130 -0.96 12.28 27.43
CA SER A 130 -0.31 13.56 27.23
C SER A 130 -0.60 14.49 28.41
N ARG A 131 0.35 15.36 28.73
CA ARG A 131 0.29 16.25 29.90
C ARG A 131 0.24 17.70 29.46
N LEU A 132 -0.58 18.47 30.16
CA LEU A 132 -0.67 19.92 30.04
C LEU A 132 -0.64 20.55 31.43
N ALA A 133 0.07 21.66 31.61
CA ALA A 133 0.02 22.43 32.85
C ALA A 133 0.09 23.94 32.57
N ALA A 134 -0.44 24.77 33.46
CA ALA A 134 -0.36 26.22 33.36
C ALA A 134 -0.51 26.90 34.72
N ASN A 135 0.08 28.08 34.90
CA ASN A 135 -0.02 28.87 36.15
C ASN A 135 -1.45 29.36 36.42
N GLY A 136 -2.26 29.49 35.36
CA GLY A 136 -3.69 29.71 35.52
C GLY A 136 -4.45 29.53 34.22
N ALA A 137 -5.75 29.25 34.34
CA ALA A 137 -6.69 29.17 33.24
C ALA A 137 -7.84 30.14 33.45
N LYS A 138 -8.30 30.78 32.38
CA LYS A 138 -9.55 31.53 32.34
C LYS A 138 -10.45 30.95 31.27
N ARG A 139 -11.60 30.45 31.67
CA ARG A 139 -12.69 30.04 30.78
C ARG A 139 -13.70 31.17 30.68
N SER A 140 -14.08 31.53 29.46
CA SER A 140 -15.04 32.60 29.17
C SER A 140 -16.18 32.09 28.28
N GLY A 141 -17.42 32.25 28.74
CA GLY A 141 -18.65 31.96 27.99
C GLY A 141 -18.79 30.50 27.54
N ALA A 142 -18.17 29.55 28.25
CA ALA A 142 -18.00 28.14 27.89
C ALA A 142 -17.25 27.84 26.58
N VAL A 143 -16.79 28.87 25.86
CA VAL A 143 -16.27 28.79 24.49
C VAL A 143 -14.75 28.95 24.42
N VAL A 144 -14.21 29.96 25.13
CA VAL A 144 -12.79 30.30 25.06
C VAL A 144 -12.13 29.88 26.36
N THR A 145 -11.02 29.14 26.25
CA THR A 145 -10.17 28.79 27.39
C THR A 145 -8.78 29.36 27.14
N GLU A 146 -8.35 30.26 28.02
CA GLU A 146 -7.02 30.88 27.99
C GLU A 146 -6.18 30.30 29.11
N LEU A 147 -5.01 29.75 28.78
CA LEU A 147 -4.00 29.28 29.71
C LEU A 147 -2.82 30.26 29.72
N ARG A 148 -2.34 30.64 30.89
CA ARG A 148 -1.16 31.50 31.06
C ARG A 148 0.05 30.68 31.45
N GLN A 149 1.17 30.90 30.75
CA GLN A 149 2.41 30.16 30.93
C GLN A 149 2.15 28.64 30.84
N GLY A 150 1.52 28.24 29.73
CA GLY A 150 1.14 26.86 29.48
C GLY A 150 2.33 26.02 29.01
N VAL A 151 2.38 24.77 29.44
CA VAL A 151 3.30 23.74 28.96
C VAL A 151 2.52 22.52 28.50
N TYR A 152 2.94 21.92 27.39
CA TYR A 152 2.37 20.68 26.83
C TYR A 152 3.48 19.71 26.45
N SER A 153 3.31 18.43 26.79
CA SER A 153 4.16 17.35 26.32
C SER A 153 3.41 16.02 26.25
N PRO A 154 3.51 15.26 25.14
CA PRO A 154 3.04 13.88 25.07
C PRO A 154 4.06 12.86 25.58
N CYS A 155 5.26 13.30 25.98
CA CYS A 155 6.29 12.41 26.52
C CYS A 155 5.98 12.01 27.97
N ASN A 156 6.45 10.83 28.38
CA ASN A 156 6.46 10.49 29.79
C ASN A 156 7.51 11.31 30.53
N LEU A 157 7.28 11.52 31.83
CA LEU A 157 8.28 12.09 32.72
C LEU A 157 9.44 11.10 32.89
N CYS A 158 10.64 11.63 33.13
CA CYS A 158 11.82 10.82 33.40
C CYS A 158 11.60 9.98 34.66
N ALA A 159 11.88 8.67 34.58
CA ALA A 159 11.62 7.76 35.68
C ALA A 159 12.56 7.99 36.88
N ASP A 160 13.81 8.37 36.62
CA ASP A 160 14.84 8.58 37.64
C ASP A 160 14.74 9.96 38.32
N ASP A 161 14.22 10.95 37.58
CA ASP A 161 14.02 12.33 38.05
C ASP A 161 12.72 12.88 37.45
N PRO A 162 11.57 12.71 38.12
CA PRO A 162 10.28 13.20 37.63
C PRO A 162 10.20 14.72 37.44
N ASP A 163 11.10 15.49 38.07
CA ASP A 163 11.16 16.95 37.95
C ASP A 163 12.02 17.40 36.76
N ALA A 164 12.76 16.49 36.13
CA ALA A 164 13.52 16.78 34.93
C ALA A 164 12.59 17.09 33.74
N PRO A 165 12.96 18.03 32.85
CA PRO A 165 12.20 18.31 31.63
C PRO A 165 12.01 17.04 30.77
N PRO A 166 10.82 16.84 30.17
CA PRO A 166 10.60 15.73 29.25
C PRO A 166 11.47 15.87 27.99
N LEU A 167 11.54 14.79 27.20
CA LEU A 167 12.32 14.75 25.95
C LEU A 167 12.03 15.96 25.05
N TRP A 168 10.75 16.29 24.87
CA TRP A 168 10.34 17.56 24.26
C TRP A 168 9.07 18.10 24.89
N GLN A 169 8.91 19.42 24.86
CA GLN A 169 7.70 20.12 25.31
C GLN A 169 7.53 21.44 24.58
N ILE A 170 6.30 21.93 24.51
CA ILE A 170 5.99 23.28 24.07
C ILE A 170 5.65 24.12 25.30
N LYS A 171 6.36 25.24 25.49
CA LYS A 171 5.99 26.27 26.47
C LYS A 171 5.48 27.50 25.73
N ALA A 172 4.40 28.10 26.20
CA ALA A 172 3.88 29.34 25.62
C ALA A 172 3.43 30.30 26.72
N VAL A 173 3.67 31.59 26.52
CA VAL A 173 3.23 32.63 27.46
C VAL A 173 1.70 32.66 27.56
N ARG A 174 1.02 32.42 26.44
CA ARG A 174 -0.44 32.35 26.37
C ARG A 174 -0.87 31.27 25.39
N VAL A 175 -1.73 30.36 25.84
CA VAL A 175 -2.39 29.35 24.99
C VAL A 175 -3.88 29.65 24.99
N ILE A 176 -4.50 29.76 23.82
CA ILE A 176 -5.92 30.08 23.67
C ILE A 176 -6.57 28.95 22.89
N HIS A 177 -7.48 28.22 23.54
CA HIS A 177 -8.35 27.26 22.89
C HIS A 177 -9.71 27.92 22.65
N ASP A 178 -10.09 28.10 21.38
CA ASP A 178 -11.40 28.60 20.98
C ASP A 178 -12.23 27.48 20.33
N LYS A 179 -13.31 27.07 21.01
CA LYS A 179 -14.21 26.02 20.54
C LYS A 179 -15.07 26.42 19.33
N ARG A 180 -15.26 27.72 19.07
CA ARG A 180 -15.99 28.20 17.88
C ARG A 180 -15.14 28.02 16.62
N SER A 181 -13.89 28.48 16.67
CA SER A 181 -12.95 28.33 15.54
C SER A 181 -12.28 26.96 15.48
N LYS A 182 -12.42 26.14 16.54
CA LYS A 182 -11.77 24.83 16.71
C LYS A 182 -10.26 24.94 16.51
N THR A 183 -9.65 25.88 17.22
CA THR A 183 -8.22 26.20 17.14
C THR A 183 -7.59 26.23 18.52
N ILE A 184 -6.32 25.86 18.55
CA ILE A 184 -5.44 26.13 19.67
C ILE A 184 -4.35 27.08 19.17
N GLU A 185 -4.31 28.28 19.74
CA GLU A 185 -3.35 29.33 19.46
C GLU A 185 -2.31 29.40 20.58
N TYR A 186 -1.05 29.62 20.21
CA TYR A 186 0.08 29.79 21.11
C TYR A 186 0.74 31.13 20.79
N ARG A 187 0.93 31.96 21.81
CA ARG A 187 1.66 33.22 21.73
C ARG A 187 2.98 33.08 22.47
N ASP A 188 4.06 33.51 21.80
CA ASP A 188 5.43 33.40 22.31
C ASP A 188 5.76 31.98 22.76
N ALA A 189 5.67 31.05 21.80
CA ALA A 189 5.86 29.63 22.04
C ALA A 189 7.31 29.22 21.78
N TRP A 190 7.82 28.37 22.65
CA TRP A 190 9.12 27.74 22.56
C TRP A 190 8.93 26.23 22.50
N LEU A 191 9.48 25.60 21.48
CA LEU A 191 9.76 24.16 21.50
C LEU A 191 11.06 23.97 22.26
N GLU A 192 11.00 23.20 23.34
CA GLU A 192 12.18 22.79 24.11
C GLU A 192 12.44 21.30 23.91
N VAL A 193 13.72 20.94 23.84
CA VAL A 193 14.20 19.55 23.84
C VAL A 193 15.16 19.39 25.02
N TYR A 194 14.87 18.45 25.92
CA TYR A 194 15.58 18.33 27.21
C TYR A 194 15.67 19.66 28.00
N GLY A 195 14.64 20.50 27.90
CA GLY A 195 14.59 21.82 28.53
C GLY A 195 15.39 22.93 27.83
N TYR A 196 16.13 22.62 26.75
CA TYR A 196 16.81 23.62 25.94
C TYR A 196 15.89 24.15 24.84
N PRO A 197 15.71 25.47 24.71
CA PRO A 197 14.89 26.05 23.64
C PRO A 197 15.54 25.82 22.27
N VAL A 198 14.84 25.14 21.36
CA VAL A 198 15.33 24.84 20.00
C VAL A 198 14.62 25.63 18.90
N LEU A 199 13.35 26.02 19.11
CA LEU A 199 12.59 26.79 18.15
C LEU A 199 11.67 27.78 18.87
N TYR A 200 11.71 29.03 18.44
CA TYR A 200 10.77 30.08 18.86
C TYR A 200 9.77 30.38 17.76
N THR A 201 8.52 30.61 18.15
CA THR A 201 7.53 31.22 17.29
C THR A 201 6.73 32.27 18.04
N PRO A 202 6.62 33.51 17.51
CA PRO A 202 5.79 34.54 18.13
C PRO A 202 4.31 34.17 18.10
N TYR A 203 3.90 33.36 17.12
CA TYR A 203 2.53 32.93 16.94
C TYR A 203 2.45 31.59 16.22
N PHE A 204 1.81 30.61 16.86
CA PHE A 204 1.54 29.30 16.28
C PHE A 204 0.08 28.93 16.49
N ILE A 205 -0.54 28.31 15.49
CA ILE A 205 -1.94 27.89 15.54
C ILE A 205 -2.08 26.52 14.90
N HIS A 206 -2.83 25.62 15.56
CA HIS A 206 -3.19 24.33 14.98
C HIS A 206 -4.67 24.00 15.25
N PRO A 207 -5.30 23.13 14.44
CA PRO A 207 -6.63 22.61 14.72
C PRO A 207 -6.69 21.95 16.11
N ASP A 208 -7.82 22.10 16.80
CA ASP A 208 -8.08 21.24 17.96
C ASP A 208 -8.21 19.76 17.53
N PRO A 209 -8.08 18.79 18.44
CA PRO A 209 -8.17 17.35 18.10
C PRO A 209 -9.51 16.91 17.49
N SER A 210 -10.57 17.73 17.57
CA SER A 210 -11.86 17.43 16.96
C SER A 210 -11.86 17.68 15.44
N VAL A 211 -10.90 18.45 14.94
CA VAL A 211 -10.76 18.79 13.52
C VAL A 211 -9.73 17.88 12.87
N ARG A 212 -10.21 16.99 12.01
CA ARG A 212 -9.34 16.10 11.23
C ARG A 212 -8.63 16.78 10.06
N ARG A 213 -9.22 17.88 9.54
CA ARG A 213 -8.77 18.55 8.30
C ARG A 213 -8.87 20.06 8.47
N LYS A 214 -7.76 20.78 8.30
CA LYS A 214 -7.73 22.25 8.37
C LYS A 214 -6.64 22.80 7.45
N ALA A 215 -6.92 23.92 6.79
CA ALA A 215 -5.94 24.58 5.94
C ALA A 215 -4.72 25.05 6.75
N GLY A 216 -3.51 24.89 6.20
CA GLY A 216 -2.28 25.33 6.85
C GLY A 216 -1.02 24.75 6.25
N PHE A 217 0.12 25.29 6.69
CA PHE A 217 1.42 24.71 6.40
C PHE A 217 1.55 23.36 7.10
N LEU A 218 2.02 22.36 6.36
CA LEU A 218 2.53 21.13 6.94
C LEU A 218 3.99 21.36 7.33
N ALA A 219 4.56 20.41 8.05
CA ALA A 219 5.95 20.48 8.43
C ALA A 219 6.87 20.50 7.19
N PRO A 220 7.90 21.36 7.19
CA PRO A 220 8.81 21.49 6.05
C PRO A 220 9.67 20.22 5.89
N GLY A 221 10.20 20.05 4.69
CA GLY A 221 11.15 19.00 4.36
C GLY A 221 12.44 19.58 3.83
N PHE A 222 13.58 19.28 4.43
CA PHE A 222 14.89 19.53 3.86
C PHE A 222 15.47 18.22 3.32
N GLY A 223 16.50 18.31 2.50
CA GLY A 223 17.22 17.15 1.99
C GLY A 223 18.36 17.58 1.10
N GLY A 224 19.12 16.62 0.60
CA GLY A 224 20.15 16.90 -0.39
C GLY A 224 20.54 15.69 -1.21
N SER A 225 21.00 15.94 -2.42
CA SER A 225 21.60 14.95 -3.32
C SER A 225 22.73 15.59 -4.11
N SER A 226 23.60 14.78 -4.71
CA SER A 226 24.63 15.28 -5.64
C SER A 226 24.04 16.07 -6.81
N ASP A 227 22.83 15.71 -7.24
CA ASP A 227 22.24 16.20 -8.48
C ASP A 227 21.44 17.49 -8.23
N LEU A 228 20.68 17.54 -7.13
CA LEU A 228 19.84 18.70 -6.80
C LEU A 228 20.50 19.71 -5.83
N GLY A 229 21.64 19.36 -5.22
CA GLY A 229 22.21 20.09 -4.09
C GLY A 229 21.29 20.02 -2.87
N PHE A 230 21.31 21.05 -2.01
CA PHE A 230 20.35 21.17 -0.91
C PHE A 230 18.95 21.50 -1.46
N VAL A 231 17.92 20.86 -0.90
CA VAL A 231 16.52 21.01 -1.29
C VAL A 231 15.66 21.35 -0.08
N THR A 232 14.82 22.38 -0.18
CA THR A 232 13.83 22.77 0.84
C THR A 232 12.41 22.68 0.28
N ARG A 233 11.50 22.02 1.00
CA ARG A 233 10.08 21.82 0.65
C ARG A 233 9.19 22.42 1.73
N LEU A 234 8.14 23.15 1.33
CA LEU A 234 7.21 23.79 2.27
C LEU A 234 5.75 23.47 1.91
N PRO A 235 5.24 22.28 2.25
CA PRO A 235 3.89 21.87 1.87
C PRO A 235 2.80 22.74 2.53
N TYR A 236 1.78 23.11 1.76
CA TYR A 236 0.59 23.81 2.23
C TYR A 236 -0.66 23.01 1.87
N PHE A 237 -1.38 22.53 2.88
CA PHE A 237 -2.61 21.77 2.72
C PHE A 237 -3.82 22.71 2.73
N TYR A 238 -4.74 22.51 1.79
CA TYR A 238 -5.99 23.24 1.69
C TYR A 238 -7.17 22.30 1.43
N PRO A 239 -8.02 22.04 2.43
CA PRO A 239 -9.27 21.31 2.23
C PRO A 239 -10.36 22.24 1.67
N PHE A 240 -10.83 21.97 0.47
CA PHE A 240 -11.97 22.71 -0.12
C PHE A 240 -13.29 22.34 0.57
N ASP A 241 -13.46 21.06 0.88
CA ASP A 241 -14.62 20.50 1.58
C ASP A 241 -14.23 19.17 2.25
N ASP A 242 -15.20 18.44 2.83
CA ASP A 242 -14.96 17.17 3.52
C ASP A 242 -14.49 16.03 2.60
N THR A 243 -14.56 16.24 1.29
CA THR A 243 -14.32 15.24 0.24
C THR A 243 -13.23 15.65 -0.77
N SER A 244 -12.76 16.90 -0.75
CA SER A 244 -11.64 17.37 -1.58
C SER A 244 -10.62 18.21 -0.85
N ASP A 245 -9.38 18.04 -1.28
CA ASP A 245 -8.23 18.83 -0.86
C ASP A 245 -7.20 18.99 -1.97
N VAL A 246 -6.36 20.00 -1.80
CA VAL A 246 -5.10 20.13 -2.52
C VAL A 246 -3.96 20.33 -1.53
N THR A 247 -2.80 19.75 -1.82
CA THR A 247 -1.53 20.07 -1.14
C THR A 247 -0.58 20.67 -2.16
N ALA A 248 -0.23 21.95 -1.96
CA ALA A 248 0.78 22.60 -2.77
C ALA A 248 2.15 22.45 -2.10
N ILE A 249 3.12 21.89 -2.81
CA ILE A 249 4.45 21.58 -2.30
C ILE A 249 5.47 22.38 -3.13
N PRO A 250 5.70 23.66 -2.80
CA PRO A 250 6.85 24.40 -3.31
C PRO A 250 8.14 23.75 -2.81
N ALA A 251 9.08 23.55 -3.72
CA ALA A 251 10.42 23.04 -3.45
C ALA A 251 11.47 23.96 -4.09
N PHE A 252 12.53 24.24 -3.35
CA PHE A 252 13.68 25.03 -3.80
C PHE A 252 14.92 24.16 -3.72
N SER A 253 15.51 23.85 -4.88
CA SER A 253 16.78 23.16 -5.01
C SER A 253 17.90 24.15 -5.34
N GLU A 254 19.09 23.96 -4.76
CA GLU A 254 20.27 24.77 -5.06
C GLU A 254 20.69 24.67 -6.52
N SER A 255 20.67 23.47 -7.11
CA SER A 255 21.13 23.24 -8.48
C SER A 255 20.08 23.57 -9.55
N GLU A 256 18.80 23.30 -9.30
CA GLU A 256 17.74 23.38 -10.34
C GLU A 256 16.74 24.52 -10.15
N GLY A 257 16.69 25.17 -8.99
CA GLY A 257 15.75 26.26 -8.71
C GLY A 257 14.40 25.83 -8.13
N PHE A 258 13.31 26.46 -8.58
CA PHE A 258 11.97 26.34 -7.97
C PHE A 258 11.08 25.32 -8.70
N GLN A 259 10.68 24.27 -7.99
CA GLN A 259 9.67 23.31 -8.41
C GLN A 259 8.38 23.53 -7.63
N LEU A 260 7.23 23.34 -8.28
CA LEU A 260 5.94 23.25 -7.60
C LEU A 260 5.33 21.88 -7.89
N THR A 261 4.94 21.17 -6.83
CA THR A 261 4.08 19.97 -6.93
C THR A 261 2.70 20.28 -6.37
N LEU A 262 1.65 19.78 -7.01
CA LEU A 262 0.25 19.88 -6.58
C LEU A 262 -0.32 18.48 -6.45
N ASP A 263 -0.67 18.08 -5.23
CA ASP A 263 -1.40 16.84 -4.94
C ASP A 263 -2.87 17.17 -4.70
N TYR A 264 -3.75 16.85 -5.64
CA TYR A 264 -5.19 17.03 -5.54
C TYR A 264 -5.91 15.71 -5.34
N ARG A 265 -6.88 15.70 -4.42
CA ARG A 265 -7.70 14.51 -4.14
C ARG A 265 -9.17 14.90 -4.07
N LYS A 266 -10.03 14.09 -4.70
CA LYS A 266 -11.49 14.15 -4.55
C LYS A 266 -12.05 12.76 -4.29
N ARG A 267 -13.00 12.66 -3.37
CA ARG A 267 -13.78 11.46 -3.10
C ARG A 267 -15.24 11.75 -3.43
N PHE A 268 -15.77 11.05 -4.42
CA PHE A 268 -17.19 11.05 -4.74
C PHE A 268 -17.88 9.94 -3.96
N LYS A 269 -19.20 9.92 -3.93
CA LYS A 269 -19.96 8.85 -3.27
C LYS A 269 -19.74 7.50 -3.96
N GLU A 270 -19.66 7.51 -5.29
CA GLU A 270 -19.44 6.33 -6.13
C GLU A 270 -18.09 6.38 -6.87
N GLY A 271 -17.09 7.11 -6.38
CA GLY A 271 -15.79 7.18 -7.07
C GLY A 271 -14.70 7.99 -6.38
N LYS A 272 -13.53 8.05 -7.00
CA LYS A 272 -12.36 8.80 -6.55
C LYS A 272 -11.63 9.45 -7.72
N LEU A 273 -10.91 10.52 -7.41
CA LEU A 273 -9.95 11.17 -8.29
C LEU A 273 -8.73 11.54 -7.44
N ASP A 274 -7.55 11.14 -7.90
CA ASP A 274 -6.25 11.48 -7.33
C ASP A 274 -5.39 12.04 -8.45
N THR A 275 -4.78 13.20 -8.25
CA THR A 275 -3.99 13.88 -9.29
C THR A 275 -2.74 14.49 -8.65
N GLN A 276 -1.57 14.14 -9.17
CA GLN A 276 -0.30 14.77 -8.87
C GLN A 276 0.24 15.42 -10.14
N VAL A 277 0.57 16.70 -10.05
CA VAL A 277 1.24 17.43 -11.13
C VAL A 277 2.43 18.15 -10.54
N SER A 278 3.59 18.09 -11.20
CA SER A 278 4.71 18.96 -10.86
C SER A 278 5.29 19.63 -12.09
N GLY A 279 5.95 20.76 -11.84
CA GLY A 279 6.65 21.52 -12.86
C GLY A 279 7.78 22.33 -12.28
N ILE A 280 8.84 22.48 -13.07
CA ILE A 280 10.00 23.32 -12.82
C ILE A 280 10.42 23.93 -14.15
N ASN A 281 10.96 25.15 -14.11
CA ASN A 281 11.81 25.64 -15.18
C ASN A 281 13.23 25.45 -14.68
N ASP A 282 13.96 24.52 -15.28
CA ASP A 282 15.24 24.06 -14.77
C ASP A 282 16.34 25.13 -14.92
N SER A 283 17.56 24.80 -14.50
CA SER A 283 18.68 25.74 -14.54
C SER A 283 19.09 26.20 -15.95
N GLU A 284 18.72 25.45 -16.99
CA GLU A 284 18.95 25.79 -18.40
C GLU A 284 17.78 26.59 -19.01
N GLY A 285 16.65 26.63 -18.30
CA GLY A 285 15.45 27.36 -18.68
C GLY A 285 14.38 26.51 -19.37
N ASP A 286 14.57 25.18 -19.40
CA ASP A 286 13.65 24.23 -20.00
C ASP A 286 12.56 23.82 -19.00
N PHE A 287 11.33 23.70 -19.49
CA PHE A 287 10.21 23.26 -18.66
C PHE A 287 10.23 21.74 -18.53
N ARG A 288 10.32 21.26 -17.29
CA ARG A 288 10.25 19.83 -16.96
C ARG A 288 9.16 19.56 -15.94
N GLY A 289 8.44 18.47 -16.10
CA GLY A 289 7.24 18.20 -15.30
C GLY A 289 6.66 16.81 -15.51
N HIS A 290 5.69 16.46 -14.67
CA HIS A 290 4.87 15.27 -14.87
C HIS A 290 3.43 15.50 -14.45
N ILE A 291 2.57 14.61 -14.94
CA ILE A 291 1.20 14.45 -14.48
C ILE A 291 0.93 12.96 -14.25
N PHE A 292 0.50 12.64 -13.04
CA PHE A 292 -0.09 11.35 -12.67
C PHE A 292 -1.51 11.60 -12.22
N THR A 293 -2.48 10.95 -12.84
CA THR A 293 -3.88 11.09 -12.43
C THR A 293 -4.62 9.78 -12.57
N GLU A 294 -5.30 9.39 -11.50
CA GLU A 294 -6.13 8.20 -11.40
C GLU A 294 -7.56 8.63 -11.09
N GLY A 295 -8.50 8.20 -11.93
CA GLY A 295 -9.93 8.38 -11.73
C GLY A 295 -10.66 7.05 -11.77
N LEU A 296 -11.56 6.79 -10.81
CA LEU A 296 -12.34 5.55 -10.75
C LEU A 296 -13.77 5.82 -10.30
N TRP A 297 -14.75 5.33 -11.04
CA TRP A 297 -16.18 5.46 -10.71
C TRP A 297 -16.94 4.15 -10.88
N ASP A 298 -17.66 3.75 -9.84
CA ASP A 298 -18.66 2.69 -9.88
C ASP A 298 -19.97 3.29 -10.42
N ILE A 299 -20.16 3.24 -11.75
CA ILE A 299 -21.33 3.80 -12.44
C ILE A 299 -22.63 3.16 -11.93
N ASN A 300 -22.61 1.85 -11.67
CA ASN A 300 -23.68 1.11 -11.01
C ASN A 300 -23.13 -0.22 -10.46
N LYS A 301 -24.00 -1.12 -9.99
CA LYS A 301 -23.61 -2.44 -9.43
C LYS A 301 -22.90 -3.37 -10.42
N THR A 302 -22.98 -3.08 -11.72
CA THR A 302 -22.38 -3.89 -12.79
C THR A 302 -21.16 -3.19 -13.37
N TRP A 303 -21.27 -1.89 -13.65
CA TRP A 303 -20.30 -1.15 -14.46
C TRP A 303 -19.42 -0.24 -13.62
N ARG A 304 -18.12 -0.27 -13.93
CA ARG A 304 -17.10 0.62 -13.43
C ARG A 304 -16.36 1.24 -14.61
N ALA A 305 -15.98 2.51 -14.50
CA ALA A 305 -15.16 3.18 -15.49
C ALA A 305 -14.09 4.01 -14.80
N GLY A 306 -12.97 4.20 -15.49
CA GLY A 306 -11.85 4.91 -14.93
C GLY A 306 -10.81 5.29 -15.97
N PHE A 307 -9.80 6.01 -15.49
CA PHE A 307 -8.62 6.35 -16.28
C PHE A 307 -7.41 6.48 -15.37
N ASP A 308 -6.25 6.20 -15.94
CA ASP A 308 -4.92 6.44 -15.41
C ASP A 308 -4.16 7.21 -16.49
N VAL A 309 -3.70 8.43 -16.20
CA VAL A 309 -2.88 9.20 -17.16
C VAL A 309 -1.56 9.49 -16.49
N ASN A 310 -0.50 8.92 -17.05
CA ASN A 310 0.86 9.05 -16.55
C ASN A 310 1.77 9.57 -17.67
N ARG A 311 2.26 10.79 -17.51
CA ARG A 311 3.13 11.46 -18.49
C ARG A 311 4.21 12.26 -17.79
N ALA A 312 5.40 12.25 -18.38
CA ALA A 312 6.50 13.13 -18.02
C ALA A 312 6.97 13.90 -19.26
N THR A 313 7.56 15.08 -19.08
CA THR A 313 8.14 15.88 -20.17
C THR A 313 9.33 15.19 -20.83
N ASP A 314 10.07 14.41 -20.04
CA ASP A 314 11.27 13.69 -20.44
C ASP A 314 11.43 12.44 -19.56
N ASP A 315 12.37 11.58 -19.94
CA ASP A 315 12.61 10.23 -19.42
C ASP A 315 13.46 10.18 -18.13
N THR A 316 14.06 11.29 -17.71
CA THR A 316 14.90 11.34 -16.50
C THR A 316 14.30 12.18 -15.38
N TYR A 317 13.29 13.00 -15.68
CA TYR A 317 12.62 13.90 -14.75
C TYR A 317 12.19 13.21 -13.45
N LEU A 318 11.41 12.13 -13.58
CA LEU A 318 10.84 11.44 -12.43
C LEU A 318 11.92 10.95 -11.46
N ARG A 319 13.01 10.37 -11.99
CA ARG A 319 14.13 9.87 -11.18
C ARG A 319 14.93 11.00 -10.56
N ARG A 320 15.26 12.04 -11.33
CA ARG A 320 16.04 13.20 -10.88
C ARG A 320 15.36 13.90 -9.69
N PHE A 321 14.04 14.06 -9.73
CA PHE A 321 13.28 14.74 -8.67
C PHE A 321 12.70 13.80 -7.59
N GLY A 322 13.01 12.49 -7.65
CA GLY A 322 12.63 11.51 -6.63
C GLY A 322 11.14 11.12 -6.63
N PHE A 323 10.47 11.21 -7.78
CA PHE A 323 9.13 10.67 -8.01
C PHE A 323 9.16 9.18 -8.36
N ASP A 324 7.98 8.53 -8.34
CA ASP A 324 7.86 7.17 -8.86
C ASP A 324 8.19 7.13 -10.35
N SER A 325 9.04 6.19 -10.73
CA SER A 325 9.73 6.18 -12.03
C SER A 325 9.80 4.77 -12.62
N PRO A 326 8.66 4.18 -13.01
CA PRO A 326 8.67 2.93 -13.73
C PRO A 326 9.35 3.12 -15.11
N PRO A 327 9.95 2.05 -15.68
CA PRO A 327 10.63 2.14 -16.97
C PRO A 327 9.68 2.45 -18.14
N VAL A 328 8.37 2.25 -17.98
CA VAL A 328 7.35 2.61 -18.97
C VAL A 328 6.18 3.26 -18.22
N LEU A 329 5.78 4.45 -18.65
CA LEU A 329 4.56 5.11 -18.16
C LEU A 329 3.37 4.63 -18.98
N GLU A 330 2.49 3.87 -18.35
CA GLU A 330 1.23 3.42 -18.94
C GLU A 330 0.13 4.44 -18.65
N SER A 331 -0.56 4.89 -19.71
CA SER A 331 -1.82 5.63 -19.60
C SER A 331 -2.96 4.76 -20.12
N ARG A 332 -4.03 4.62 -19.33
CA ARG A 332 -5.19 3.77 -19.60
C ARG A 332 -6.48 4.55 -19.46
N VAL A 333 -7.44 4.30 -20.35
CA VAL A 333 -8.86 4.66 -20.14
C VAL A 333 -9.68 3.40 -20.29
N PHE A 334 -10.62 3.15 -19.37
CA PHE A 334 -11.37 1.90 -19.40
C PHE A 334 -12.81 2.01 -18.91
N ALA A 335 -13.61 1.05 -19.36
CA ALA A 335 -14.91 0.70 -18.80
C ALA A 335 -15.05 -0.82 -18.70
N GLU A 336 -15.44 -1.32 -17.54
CA GLU A 336 -15.58 -2.75 -17.26
C GLU A 336 -16.92 -3.07 -16.58
N GLY A 337 -17.46 -4.25 -16.88
CA GLY A 337 -18.77 -4.70 -16.46
C GLY A 337 -18.72 -6.12 -15.90
N PHE A 338 -19.25 -6.31 -14.69
CA PHE A 338 -19.31 -7.60 -14.00
C PHE A 338 -20.76 -8.02 -13.78
N ARG A 339 -21.19 -9.12 -14.41
CA ARG A 339 -22.55 -9.64 -14.20
C ARG A 339 -22.58 -11.16 -14.09
N GLY A 340 -22.71 -11.64 -12.87
CA GLY A 340 -22.77 -13.08 -12.58
C GLY A 340 -21.44 -13.75 -12.96
N ARG A 341 -21.46 -14.56 -14.03
CA ARG A 341 -20.29 -15.27 -14.56
C ARG A 341 -19.72 -14.63 -15.84
N ASN A 342 -20.08 -13.37 -16.10
CA ASN A 342 -19.66 -12.61 -17.28
C ASN A 342 -18.80 -11.42 -16.87
N TYR A 343 -17.74 -11.19 -17.63
CA TYR A 343 -16.88 -10.02 -17.58
C TYR A 343 -16.75 -9.42 -18.98
N LEU A 344 -16.83 -8.09 -19.07
CA LEU A 344 -16.58 -7.34 -20.30
C LEU A 344 -15.76 -6.11 -19.94
N ALA A 345 -14.65 -5.88 -20.63
CA ALA A 345 -13.85 -4.67 -20.51
C ALA A 345 -13.60 -4.06 -21.89
N VAL A 346 -13.58 -2.74 -21.94
CA VAL A 346 -13.13 -1.94 -23.07
C VAL A 346 -12.05 -1.00 -22.56
N ASN A 347 -10.87 -1.12 -23.12
CA ASN A 347 -9.68 -0.38 -22.72
C ASN A 347 -9.10 0.39 -23.90
N ALA A 348 -8.41 1.48 -23.57
CA ALA A 348 -7.51 2.20 -24.44
C ALA A 348 -6.20 2.42 -23.71
N TYR A 349 -5.07 2.16 -24.34
CA TYR A 349 -3.74 2.34 -23.77
C TYR A 349 -2.86 3.22 -24.63
N SER A 350 -2.02 4.01 -23.98
CA SER A 350 -0.89 4.68 -24.60
C SER A 350 0.30 4.63 -23.65
N PHE A 351 1.49 4.41 -24.19
CA PHE A 351 2.70 4.19 -23.43
C PHE A 351 3.70 5.33 -23.67
N GLN A 352 4.60 5.54 -22.71
CA GLN A 352 5.79 6.37 -22.85
C GLN A 352 6.96 5.61 -22.23
N ASP A 353 7.87 5.14 -23.07
CA ASP A 353 9.10 4.50 -22.59
C ASP A 353 10.00 5.54 -21.88
N GLN A 354 10.67 5.12 -20.80
CA GLN A 354 11.59 5.94 -20.01
C GLN A 354 13.02 5.38 -20.06
N ARG A 355 13.23 4.25 -20.74
CA ARG A 355 14.55 3.61 -20.90
C ARG A 355 15.42 4.39 -21.88
N ALA A 356 16.74 4.27 -21.73
CA ALA A 356 17.71 5.04 -22.50
C ALA A 356 17.87 4.55 -23.95
N ASP A 357 17.58 3.28 -24.18
CA ASP A 357 17.75 2.53 -25.42
C ASP A 357 16.47 2.44 -26.26
N ALA A 358 15.35 2.98 -25.75
CA ALA A 358 14.07 2.97 -26.42
C ALA A 358 13.76 4.31 -27.10
N ASP A 359 13.27 4.28 -28.33
CA ASP A 359 12.70 5.46 -28.97
C ASP A 359 11.21 5.56 -28.60
N SER A 360 10.84 6.60 -27.86
CA SER A 360 9.45 6.80 -27.42
C SER A 360 8.46 6.92 -28.58
N ILE A 361 8.93 7.32 -29.78
CA ILE A 361 8.13 7.48 -31.01
C ILE A 361 7.54 6.14 -31.48
N ASP A 362 8.16 5.01 -31.13
CA ASP A 362 7.69 3.67 -31.52
C ASP A 362 6.66 3.06 -30.54
N SER A 363 6.26 3.81 -29.51
CA SER A 363 5.30 3.33 -28.51
C SER A 363 3.91 3.07 -29.12
N PRO A 364 3.30 1.89 -28.92
CA PRO A 364 2.01 1.59 -29.52
C PRO A 364 0.86 2.40 -28.90
N LEU A 365 -0.12 2.76 -29.74
CA LEU A 365 -1.44 3.19 -29.33
C LEU A 365 -2.41 1.99 -29.44
N VAL A 366 -3.00 1.58 -28.33
CA VAL A 366 -3.98 0.49 -28.29
C VAL A 366 -5.37 1.08 -28.12
N LEU A 367 -6.20 1.07 -29.17
CA LEU A 367 -7.55 1.66 -29.11
C LEU A 367 -8.50 1.06 -30.16
N PRO A 368 -9.52 0.26 -29.77
CA PRO A 368 -9.76 -0.31 -28.44
C PRO A 368 -9.08 -1.69 -28.24
N LEU A 369 -8.88 -2.06 -26.97
CA LEU A 369 -8.81 -3.45 -26.52
C LEU A 369 -10.13 -3.82 -25.83
N VAL A 370 -10.94 -4.68 -26.46
CA VAL A 370 -12.18 -5.22 -25.89
C VAL A 370 -11.93 -6.65 -25.46
N GLU A 371 -12.35 -7.01 -24.25
CA GLU A 371 -12.20 -8.35 -23.68
C GLU A 371 -13.52 -8.80 -23.08
N PHE A 372 -13.96 -10.00 -23.43
CA PHE A 372 -15.16 -10.63 -22.92
C PHE A 372 -14.82 -12.03 -22.40
N SER A 373 -15.31 -12.37 -21.21
CA SER A 373 -15.19 -13.72 -20.65
C SER A 373 -16.54 -14.17 -20.09
N HIS A 374 -16.91 -15.40 -20.42
CA HIS A 374 -18.10 -16.09 -19.91
C HIS A 374 -17.72 -17.45 -19.36
N VAL A 375 -18.14 -17.73 -18.13
CA VAL A 375 -18.04 -19.07 -17.52
C VAL A 375 -19.43 -19.68 -17.43
N GLY A 376 -19.67 -20.76 -18.16
CA GLY A 376 -20.93 -21.47 -18.17
C GLY A 376 -21.20 -22.23 -16.87
N GLU A 377 -22.46 -22.64 -16.70
CA GLU A 377 -22.83 -23.61 -15.67
C GLU A 377 -22.52 -25.04 -16.13
N PRO A 378 -22.44 -26.01 -15.19
CA PRO A 378 -22.30 -27.41 -15.56
C PRO A 378 -23.44 -27.86 -16.46
N ASP A 379 -23.09 -28.43 -17.61
CA ASP A 379 -24.00 -29.05 -18.56
C ASP A 379 -24.46 -30.43 -18.07
N ARG A 380 -25.28 -31.11 -18.90
CA ARG A 380 -25.77 -32.48 -18.61
C ARG A 380 -24.67 -33.53 -18.45
N PHE A 381 -23.45 -33.25 -18.90
CA PHE A 381 -22.28 -34.11 -18.76
C PHE A 381 -21.40 -33.71 -17.57
N GLY A 382 -21.80 -32.69 -16.79
CA GLY A 382 -21.07 -32.19 -15.63
C GLY A 382 -19.84 -31.35 -15.97
N GLY A 383 -19.70 -30.91 -17.23
CA GLY A 383 -18.64 -29.99 -17.65
C GLY A 383 -19.18 -28.58 -17.87
N ASN A 384 -18.32 -27.57 -17.86
CA ASN A 384 -18.70 -26.18 -18.12
C ASN A 384 -18.10 -25.68 -19.44
N VAL A 385 -18.92 -24.97 -20.22
CA VAL A 385 -18.46 -24.24 -21.41
C VAL A 385 -17.99 -22.85 -20.99
N ASN A 386 -16.76 -22.50 -21.32
CA ASN A 386 -16.24 -21.15 -21.15
C ASN A 386 -16.04 -20.51 -22.54
N VAL A 387 -16.22 -19.20 -22.64
CA VAL A 387 -15.98 -18.45 -23.87
C VAL A 387 -15.20 -17.20 -23.52
N ASP A 388 -13.99 -17.11 -24.04
CA ASP A 388 -13.20 -15.88 -24.04
C ASP A 388 -13.19 -15.29 -25.45
N ALA A 389 -13.40 -13.99 -25.56
CA ALA A 389 -13.33 -13.26 -26.83
C ALA A 389 -12.62 -11.93 -26.65
N SER A 390 -11.81 -11.53 -27.62
CA SER A 390 -11.13 -10.24 -27.58
C SER A 390 -11.04 -9.57 -28.95
N LEU A 391 -11.09 -8.25 -28.96
CA LEU A 391 -10.81 -7.39 -30.10
C LEU A 391 -9.64 -6.48 -29.71
N LEU A 392 -8.58 -6.49 -30.48
CA LEU A 392 -7.39 -5.65 -30.26
C LEU A 392 -7.15 -4.82 -31.52
N VAL A 393 -6.90 -3.53 -31.33
CA VAL A 393 -6.40 -2.63 -32.38
C VAL A 393 -5.16 -1.92 -31.85
N VAL A 394 -4.03 -2.18 -32.49
CA VAL A 394 -2.73 -1.55 -32.23
C VAL A 394 -2.34 -0.73 -33.45
N SER A 395 -1.92 0.50 -33.22
CA SER A 395 -1.35 1.37 -34.27
C SER A 395 -0.05 2.00 -33.79
N ARG A 396 0.87 2.21 -34.73
CA ARG A 396 2.20 2.80 -34.52
C ARG A 396 2.49 3.82 -35.64
N ASP A 397 3.23 4.88 -35.34
CA ASP A 397 3.34 6.02 -36.25
C ASP A 397 4.37 5.82 -37.39
N GLU A 398 5.56 5.25 -37.15
CA GLU A 398 6.63 5.22 -38.17
C GLU A 398 7.19 3.82 -38.51
N SER A 399 7.75 3.08 -37.54
CA SER A 399 8.55 1.88 -37.83
C SER A 399 7.81 0.55 -37.60
N GLY A 400 6.68 0.59 -36.91
CA GLY A 400 5.96 -0.58 -36.43
C GLY A 400 4.83 -1.07 -37.32
N ASN A 401 4.42 -2.31 -37.11
CA ASN A 401 3.27 -2.90 -37.77
C ASN A 401 1.96 -2.51 -37.06
N ASP A 402 0.91 -2.23 -37.83
CA ASP A 402 -0.45 -2.09 -37.31
C ASP A 402 -1.10 -3.48 -37.23
N THR A 403 -1.80 -3.75 -36.12
CA THR A 403 -2.43 -5.04 -35.89
C THR A 403 -3.88 -4.86 -35.44
N ARG A 404 -4.81 -5.50 -36.15
CA ARG A 404 -6.20 -5.64 -35.74
C ARG A 404 -6.49 -7.12 -35.57
N ARG A 405 -6.84 -7.55 -34.37
CA ARG A 405 -7.07 -8.97 -34.02
C ARG A 405 -8.45 -9.14 -33.43
N LEU A 406 -9.19 -10.13 -33.92
CA LEU A 406 -10.41 -10.66 -33.29
C LEU A 406 -10.14 -12.12 -32.91
N SER A 407 -10.25 -12.44 -31.62
CA SER A 407 -10.03 -13.78 -31.09
C SER A 407 -11.29 -14.29 -30.39
N VAL A 408 -11.66 -15.54 -30.64
CA VAL A 408 -12.78 -16.23 -29.98
C VAL A 408 -12.34 -17.64 -29.57
N ARG A 409 -12.51 -17.97 -28.29
CA ARG A 409 -11.90 -19.13 -27.64
C ARG A 409 -12.90 -19.89 -26.77
N PRO A 410 -13.86 -20.62 -27.37
CA PRO A 410 -14.69 -21.55 -26.63
C PRO A 410 -13.85 -22.71 -26.09
N SER A 411 -14.09 -23.09 -24.83
CA SER A 411 -13.55 -24.30 -24.22
C SER A 411 -14.62 -25.03 -23.43
N TRP A 412 -14.50 -26.34 -23.33
CA TRP A 412 -15.30 -27.20 -22.46
C TRP A 412 -14.38 -27.90 -21.48
N ASN A 413 -14.68 -27.77 -20.19
CA ASN A 413 -13.86 -28.28 -19.11
C ASN A 413 -14.70 -29.21 -18.23
N ARG A 414 -14.14 -30.37 -17.86
CA ARG A 414 -14.78 -31.31 -16.93
C ARG A 414 -13.76 -31.87 -15.96
N ARG A 415 -14.06 -31.77 -14.68
CA ARG A 415 -13.29 -32.39 -13.60
C ARG A 415 -14.06 -33.56 -13.03
N PHE A 416 -13.41 -34.69 -12.82
CA PHE A 416 -14.00 -35.82 -12.12
C PHE A 416 -12.93 -36.53 -11.28
N SER A 417 -13.39 -37.19 -10.22
CA SER A 417 -12.55 -38.01 -9.36
C SER A 417 -13.12 -39.40 -9.26
N ASP A 418 -12.26 -40.40 -9.09
CA ASP A 418 -12.68 -41.78 -8.89
C ASP A 418 -12.65 -42.20 -7.40
N SER A 419 -13.06 -43.44 -7.13
CA SER A 419 -13.15 -43.97 -5.77
C SER A 419 -11.81 -44.25 -5.10
N ILE A 420 -10.71 -44.30 -5.88
CA ILE A 420 -9.36 -44.55 -5.36
C ILE A 420 -8.55 -43.26 -5.22
N GLY A 421 -9.14 -42.10 -5.53
CA GLY A 421 -8.57 -40.77 -5.28
C GLY A 421 -7.87 -40.14 -6.48
N ASN A 422 -7.99 -40.71 -7.68
CA ASN A 422 -7.50 -40.02 -8.89
C ASN A 422 -8.30 -38.75 -9.14
N LEU A 423 -7.60 -37.69 -9.54
CA LEU A 423 -8.19 -36.45 -10.01
C LEU A 423 -7.88 -36.31 -11.49
N VAL A 424 -8.93 -36.25 -12.31
CA VAL A 424 -8.81 -36.12 -13.77
C VAL A 424 -9.54 -34.85 -14.21
N SER A 425 -8.83 -33.99 -14.94
CA SER A 425 -9.41 -32.83 -15.61
C SER A 425 -9.26 -33.00 -17.12
N PHE A 426 -10.38 -33.08 -17.82
CA PHE A 426 -10.40 -33.04 -19.28
C PHE A 426 -10.80 -31.64 -19.75
N SER A 427 -10.06 -31.09 -20.70
CA SER A 427 -10.33 -29.81 -21.33
C SER A 427 -10.23 -29.95 -22.85
N THR A 428 -11.12 -29.32 -23.59
CA THR A 428 -10.99 -29.20 -25.05
C THR A 428 -11.51 -27.86 -25.49
N GLY A 429 -10.94 -27.30 -26.54
CA GLY A 429 -11.38 -26.00 -27.02
C GLY A 429 -10.91 -25.74 -28.43
N LEU A 430 -11.35 -24.58 -28.94
CA LEU A 430 -10.96 -24.07 -30.24
C LEU A 430 -10.53 -22.63 -30.07
N TRP A 431 -9.34 -22.28 -30.55
CA TRP A 431 -8.94 -20.88 -30.69
C TRP A 431 -9.13 -20.47 -32.16
N ALA A 432 -9.99 -19.49 -32.38
CA ALA A 432 -10.23 -18.91 -33.68
C ALA A 432 -9.79 -17.44 -33.64
N ASP A 433 -8.72 -17.12 -34.36
CA ASP A 433 -8.16 -15.78 -34.43
C ASP A 433 -8.21 -15.27 -35.87
N ALA A 434 -8.67 -14.04 -36.06
CA ALA A 434 -8.69 -13.34 -37.34
C ALA A 434 -7.92 -12.03 -37.22
N TYR A 435 -7.00 -11.79 -38.15
CA TYR A 435 -6.09 -10.66 -38.14
C TYR A 435 -6.21 -9.85 -39.43
N HIS A 436 -6.18 -8.54 -39.31
CA HIS A 436 -5.85 -7.63 -40.39
C HIS A 436 -4.60 -6.85 -39.98
N VAL A 437 -3.53 -7.02 -40.74
CA VAL A 437 -2.21 -6.49 -40.39
C VAL A 437 -1.63 -5.67 -41.52
N ASN A 438 -0.84 -4.66 -41.18
CA ASN A 438 -0.11 -3.84 -42.14
C ASN A 438 1.39 -3.93 -41.85
N ASN A 439 2.20 -4.04 -42.90
CA ASN A 439 3.67 -3.97 -42.85
C ASN A 439 4.31 -4.97 -41.87
N VAL A 440 3.79 -6.19 -41.80
CA VAL A 440 4.44 -7.25 -40.99
C VAL A 440 5.72 -7.70 -41.69
N SER A 441 6.85 -7.41 -41.07
CA SER A 441 8.17 -7.85 -41.53
C SER A 441 8.30 -9.37 -41.44
N ARG A 442 8.92 -9.98 -42.46
CA ARG A 442 9.15 -11.42 -42.55
C ARG A 442 10.61 -11.70 -42.88
N ALA A 443 11.12 -12.85 -42.45
CA ALA A 443 12.53 -13.28 -42.61
C ALA A 443 13.10 -13.19 -44.04
N ASN A 444 12.24 -13.13 -45.08
CA ASN A 444 12.65 -12.95 -46.48
C ASN A 444 12.57 -11.49 -46.98
N ASN A 445 12.54 -10.48 -46.10
CA ASN A 445 12.42 -9.05 -46.46
C ASN A 445 11.22 -8.73 -47.36
N THR A 446 10.12 -9.47 -47.20
CA THR A 446 8.87 -9.19 -47.91
C THR A 446 7.80 -8.86 -46.88
N ASP A 447 7.41 -7.61 -46.82
CA ASP A 447 6.35 -7.21 -45.90
C ASP A 447 5.02 -7.86 -46.28
N PHE A 448 4.19 -8.13 -45.29
CA PHE A 448 2.83 -8.63 -45.50
C PHE A 448 1.82 -7.62 -44.99
N THR A 449 0.90 -7.26 -45.87
CA THR A 449 -0.30 -6.48 -45.56
C THR A 449 -1.51 -7.24 -46.05
N GLY A 450 -2.50 -7.43 -45.18
CA GLY A 450 -3.76 -8.09 -45.51
C GLY A 450 -4.35 -8.90 -44.37
N VAL A 451 -5.26 -9.81 -44.73
CA VAL A 451 -5.98 -10.66 -43.78
C VAL A 451 -5.26 -12.00 -43.62
N THR A 452 -5.11 -12.42 -42.37
CA THR A 452 -4.63 -13.75 -41.99
C THR A 452 -5.44 -14.26 -40.80
N GLY A 453 -5.30 -15.52 -40.44
CA GLY A 453 -6.04 -16.08 -39.32
C GLY A 453 -5.52 -17.45 -38.90
N ARG A 454 -6.06 -17.92 -37.78
CA ARG A 454 -5.69 -19.20 -37.16
C ARG A 454 -6.94 -19.89 -36.62
N ILE A 455 -6.99 -21.20 -36.84
CA ILE A 455 -7.95 -22.10 -36.21
C ILE A 455 -7.13 -23.21 -35.54
N TYR A 456 -7.18 -23.25 -34.22
CA TYR A 456 -6.35 -24.12 -33.41
C TYR A 456 -7.19 -24.91 -32.40
N PRO A 457 -7.59 -26.15 -32.72
CA PRO A 457 -8.24 -27.02 -31.77
C PRO A 457 -7.23 -27.68 -30.83
N TYR A 458 -7.63 -27.93 -29.59
CA TYR A 458 -6.84 -28.72 -28.65
C TYR A 458 -7.72 -29.62 -27.78
N ALA A 459 -7.10 -30.67 -27.26
CA ALA A 459 -7.62 -31.46 -26.15
C ALA A 459 -6.51 -31.69 -25.13
N SER A 460 -6.84 -31.61 -23.85
CA SER A 460 -5.92 -31.82 -22.73
C SER A 460 -6.54 -32.73 -21.68
N LEU A 461 -5.73 -33.64 -21.15
CA LEU A 461 -6.06 -34.54 -20.07
C LEU A 461 -5.01 -34.39 -18.96
N ASP A 462 -5.40 -33.77 -17.86
CA ASP A 462 -4.60 -33.65 -16.63
C ASP A 462 -5.01 -34.74 -15.65
N TRP A 463 -4.06 -35.61 -15.29
CA TRP A 463 -4.22 -36.66 -14.31
C TRP A 463 -3.29 -36.43 -13.12
N ARG A 464 -3.85 -36.49 -11.92
CA ARG A 464 -3.14 -36.32 -10.65
C ARG A 464 -3.54 -37.42 -9.69
N PHE A 465 -2.56 -37.98 -8.97
CA PHE A 465 -2.80 -39.06 -8.01
C PHE A 465 -2.19 -38.77 -6.63
N PRO A 466 -2.88 -38.00 -5.77
CA PRO A 466 -2.35 -37.62 -4.47
C PRO A 466 -2.38 -38.79 -3.46
N LEU A 467 -1.22 -39.37 -3.19
CA LEU A 467 -1.02 -40.37 -2.13
C LEU A 467 -0.71 -39.67 -0.81
N ILE A 468 -1.51 -39.91 0.22
CA ILE A 468 -1.39 -39.26 1.53
C ILE A 468 -1.05 -40.31 2.58
N SER A 469 -0.03 -40.04 3.39
CA SER A 469 0.35 -40.87 4.54
C SER A 469 0.69 -39.99 5.75
N GLN A 470 0.71 -40.58 6.95
CA GLN A 470 1.11 -39.88 8.17
C GLN A 470 2.56 -40.25 8.54
N LEU A 471 3.36 -39.24 8.85
CA LEU A 471 4.71 -39.37 9.39
C LEU A 471 4.75 -38.70 10.76
N GLY A 472 4.47 -39.46 11.81
CA GLY A 472 4.31 -38.93 13.16
C GLY A 472 3.13 -37.95 13.23
N LYS A 473 3.40 -36.68 13.58
CA LYS A 473 2.39 -35.61 13.58
C LYS A 473 2.24 -34.90 12.24
N ALA A 474 3.13 -35.16 11.27
CA ALA A 474 3.08 -34.53 9.97
C ALA A 474 2.32 -35.41 8.95
N SER A 475 1.66 -34.79 7.98
CA SER A 475 1.11 -35.47 6.81
C SER A 475 2.10 -35.38 5.65
N GLN A 476 2.42 -36.50 5.05
CA GLN A 476 3.20 -36.59 3.84
C GLN A 476 2.28 -36.81 2.63
N THR A 477 2.53 -36.09 1.55
CA THR A 477 1.81 -36.21 0.28
C THR A 477 2.79 -36.50 -0.85
N LEU A 478 2.50 -37.48 -1.70
CA LEU A 478 3.22 -37.77 -2.93
C LEU A 478 2.20 -37.77 -4.09
N GLU A 479 2.34 -36.85 -5.03
CA GLU A 479 1.39 -36.63 -6.13
C GLU A 479 2.13 -36.73 -7.46
N PRO A 480 2.09 -37.88 -8.14
CA PRO A 480 2.42 -37.97 -9.56
C PRO A 480 1.40 -37.17 -10.38
N ILE A 481 1.90 -36.44 -11.37
CA ILE A 481 1.13 -35.58 -12.27
C ILE A 481 1.51 -35.95 -13.70
N VAL A 482 0.52 -36.21 -14.54
CA VAL A 482 0.70 -36.38 -15.98
C VAL A 482 -0.34 -35.55 -16.70
N ASN A 483 0.09 -34.68 -17.60
CA ASN A 483 -0.76 -33.88 -18.45
C ASN A 483 -0.45 -34.19 -19.91
N VAL A 484 -1.45 -34.66 -20.65
CA VAL A 484 -1.32 -34.94 -22.08
C VAL A 484 -2.06 -33.85 -22.84
N VAL A 485 -1.38 -33.20 -23.79
CA VAL A 485 -1.98 -32.19 -24.68
C VAL A 485 -1.87 -32.68 -26.11
N ALA A 486 -2.98 -32.68 -26.83
CA ALA A 486 -3.05 -33.01 -28.24
C ALA A 486 -3.56 -31.80 -29.02
N SER A 487 -2.77 -31.37 -29.99
CA SER A 487 -3.09 -30.27 -30.90
C SER A 487 -2.35 -30.44 -32.23
N PRO A 488 -2.76 -29.73 -33.30
CA PRO A 488 -2.03 -29.74 -34.57
C PRO A 488 -0.60 -29.21 -34.42
N ASN A 489 0.31 -29.71 -35.25
CA ASN A 489 1.67 -29.17 -35.35
C ASN A 489 1.63 -27.75 -35.96
N GLY A 490 2.48 -26.84 -35.46
CA GLY A 490 2.53 -25.45 -35.88
C GLY A 490 1.41 -24.58 -35.30
N GLY A 491 0.88 -23.64 -36.09
CA GLY A 491 -0.10 -22.65 -35.63
C GLY A 491 0.45 -21.24 -35.45
N ASN A 492 1.70 -20.99 -35.83
CA ASN A 492 2.34 -19.67 -35.77
C ASN A 492 2.80 -19.20 -37.16
N PRO A 493 1.88 -18.94 -38.10
CA PRO A 493 2.26 -18.49 -39.44
C PRO A 493 2.99 -17.14 -39.37
N ALA A 494 4.08 -16.97 -40.13
CA ALA A 494 4.88 -15.74 -40.19
C ALA A 494 4.11 -14.47 -40.65
N LYS A 495 2.83 -14.60 -41.01
CA LYS A 495 1.94 -13.48 -41.34
C LYS A 495 1.24 -12.90 -40.09
N ILE A 496 1.20 -13.64 -38.99
CA ILE A 496 0.66 -13.19 -37.71
C ILE A 496 1.82 -12.55 -36.93
N PRO A 497 1.77 -11.23 -36.64
CA PRO A 497 2.76 -10.58 -35.81
C PRO A 497 2.62 -11.01 -34.36
N ASN A 498 3.67 -10.80 -33.58
CA ASN A 498 3.69 -11.07 -32.15
C ASN A 498 3.59 -9.73 -31.42
N GLU A 499 2.45 -9.43 -30.80
CA GLU A 499 2.26 -8.19 -30.04
C GLU A 499 2.37 -8.43 -28.53
N ASP A 500 1.87 -9.58 -28.06
CA ASP A 500 1.71 -9.87 -26.63
C ASP A 500 2.35 -11.19 -26.16
N SER A 501 3.05 -11.91 -27.03
CA SER A 501 3.67 -13.22 -26.73
C SER A 501 5.17 -13.26 -27.03
N GLN A 502 5.88 -12.13 -26.84
CA GLN A 502 7.30 -11.98 -27.20
C GLN A 502 8.23 -12.74 -26.25
N GLU A 503 8.04 -12.56 -24.95
CA GLU A 503 8.88 -13.18 -23.94
C GLU A 503 8.32 -14.53 -23.50
N PHE A 504 9.20 -15.52 -23.38
CA PHE A 504 8.84 -16.86 -22.96
C PHE A 504 9.79 -17.37 -21.87
N GLU A 505 9.22 -17.75 -20.74
CA GLU A 505 9.95 -18.33 -19.61
C GLU A 505 9.36 -19.70 -19.25
N PHE A 506 10.17 -20.76 -19.29
CA PHE A 506 9.71 -22.11 -18.94
C PHE A 506 9.97 -22.42 -17.47
N ASP A 507 8.92 -22.67 -16.68
CA ASP A 507 9.08 -22.94 -15.26
C ASP A 507 7.98 -23.82 -14.63
N ASP A 508 8.04 -23.96 -13.30
CA ASP A 508 7.13 -24.80 -12.55
C ASP A 508 5.67 -24.32 -12.57
N THR A 509 5.43 -23.05 -12.94
CA THR A 509 4.10 -22.43 -12.97
C THR A 509 3.35 -22.72 -14.26
N ASN A 510 4.05 -22.85 -15.39
CA ASN A 510 3.44 -23.12 -16.71
C ASN A 510 3.75 -24.53 -17.26
N LEU A 511 4.48 -25.36 -16.50
CA LEU A 511 4.83 -26.73 -16.89
C LEU A 511 3.64 -27.56 -17.38
N PHE A 512 2.44 -27.36 -16.84
CA PHE A 512 1.26 -28.16 -17.17
C PHE A 512 0.20 -27.40 -18.01
N ASP A 513 0.56 -26.24 -18.56
CA ASP A 513 -0.38 -25.41 -19.33
C ASP A 513 -0.57 -25.89 -20.78
N VAL A 514 -1.77 -25.64 -21.31
CA VAL A 514 -2.13 -25.91 -22.72
C VAL A 514 -1.46 -24.91 -23.67
N ASN A 515 -1.22 -23.68 -23.23
CA ASN A 515 -0.37 -22.72 -23.92
C ASN A 515 0.57 -22.13 -22.89
N ARG A 516 1.87 -22.10 -23.17
CA ARG A 516 2.85 -21.54 -22.23
C ARG A 516 3.28 -20.11 -22.54
N PHE A 517 2.82 -19.56 -23.66
CA PHE A 517 2.98 -18.14 -23.98
C PHE A 517 2.06 -17.29 -23.11
N GLY A 518 2.57 -16.16 -22.62
CA GLY A 518 1.81 -15.23 -21.76
C GLY A 518 0.67 -14.51 -22.48
N GLY A 519 0.82 -14.30 -23.79
CA GLY A 519 -0.19 -13.69 -24.65
C GLY A 519 -0.95 -14.69 -25.50
N ILE A 520 -1.56 -14.17 -26.56
CA ILE A 520 -2.46 -14.94 -27.41
C ILE A 520 -2.08 -14.95 -28.89
N ASP A 521 -1.01 -14.25 -29.28
CA ASP A 521 -0.48 -14.26 -30.64
C ASP A 521 0.31 -15.52 -30.98
N ARG A 522 0.95 -16.17 -30.00
CA ARG A 522 1.66 -17.44 -30.19
C ARG A 522 0.94 -18.61 -29.51
N VAL A 523 1.00 -19.77 -30.17
CA VAL A 523 0.42 -21.03 -29.68
C VAL A 523 1.48 -22.13 -29.65
N GLU A 524 1.49 -22.95 -28.61
CA GLU A 524 2.36 -24.13 -28.56
C GLU A 524 1.72 -25.32 -29.28
N GLY A 525 2.15 -25.56 -30.52
CA GLY A 525 1.66 -26.65 -31.36
C GLY A 525 2.18 -28.03 -30.99
N GLY A 526 1.51 -29.04 -31.55
CA GLY A 526 1.89 -30.44 -31.48
C GLY A 526 1.44 -31.18 -30.22
N THR A 527 1.48 -32.51 -30.32
CA THR A 527 1.15 -33.39 -29.20
C THR A 527 2.32 -33.48 -28.23
N ARG A 528 2.04 -33.47 -26.93
CA ARG A 528 3.04 -33.54 -25.86
C ARG A 528 2.52 -34.20 -24.60
N VAL A 529 3.46 -34.72 -23.80
CA VAL A 529 3.23 -35.26 -22.46
C VAL A 529 4.09 -34.49 -21.48
N ASN A 530 3.44 -33.82 -20.54
CA ASN A 530 4.08 -33.15 -19.42
C ASN A 530 3.94 -34.08 -18.22
N TYR A 531 5.02 -34.29 -17.47
CA TYR A 531 4.98 -35.15 -16.30
C TYR A 531 5.79 -34.53 -15.17
N GLY A 532 5.36 -34.80 -13.93
CA GLY A 532 6.06 -34.34 -12.76
C GLY A 532 5.68 -35.08 -11.51
N LEU A 533 6.48 -34.87 -10.47
CA LEU A 533 6.26 -35.43 -9.16
C LEU A 533 6.26 -34.28 -8.16
N LYS A 534 5.16 -34.17 -7.41
CA LYS A 534 5.05 -33.26 -6.29
C LYS A 534 5.12 -34.05 -4.99
N TRP A 535 5.99 -33.63 -4.10
CA TRP A 535 6.11 -34.19 -2.76
C TRP A 535 5.92 -33.09 -1.72
N GLY A 536 5.25 -33.41 -0.62
CA GLY A 536 4.96 -32.47 0.45
C GLY A 536 5.02 -33.14 1.81
N LEU A 537 5.49 -32.42 2.81
CA LEU A 537 5.49 -32.80 4.21
C LEU A 537 4.98 -31.62 5.03
N PHE A 538 3.80 -31.77 5.64
CA PHE A 538 3.11 -30.68 6.32
C PHE A 538 2.82 -31.04 7.78
N SER A 539 3.20 -30.15 8.68
CA SER A 539 2.79 -30.21 10.08
C SER A 539 1.31 -29.83 10.24
N PRO A 540 0.68 -30.12 11.40
CA PRO A 540 -0.69 -29.68 11.67
C PRO A 540 -0.87 -28.16 11.65
N SER A 541 0.23 -27.40 11.78
CA SER A 541 0.25 -25.95 11.67
C SER A 541 0.24 -25.42 10.23
N GLY A 542 0.26 -26.29 9.21
CA GLY A 542 0.38 -25.91 7.79
C GLY A 542 1.80 -25.58 7.33
N ARG A 543 2.77 -25.56 8.25
CA ARG A 543 4.21 -25.39 7.97
C ARG A 543 4.84 -26.68 7.47
N GLY A 544 5.79 -26.61 6.54
CA GLY A 544 6.29 -27.84 5.93
C GLY A 544 7.41 -27.68 4.92
N LEU A 545 7.50 -28.68 4.05
CA LEU A 545 8.39 -28.77 2.91
C LEU A 545 7.55 -29.20 1.71
N SER A 546 7.69 -28.54 0.58
CA SER A 546 7.08 -28.98 -0.67
C SER A 546 8.09 -28.90 -1.80
N VAL A 547 8.14 -29.93 -2.64
CA VAL A 547 9.02 -30.02 -3.80
C VAL A 547 8.19 -30.43 -5.01
N LEU A 548 8.42 -29.81 -6.15
CA LEU A 548 7.91 -30.20 -7.46
C LEU A 548 9.11 -30.35 -8.39
N VAL A 549 9.14 -31.44 -9.15
CA VAL A 549 10.08 -31.63 -10.27
C VAL A 549 9.28 -32.13 -11.45
N GLY A 550 9.54 -31.60 -12.64
CA GLY A 550 8.87 -32.07 -13.84
C GLY A 550 9.58 -31.70 -15.12
N GLN A 551 9.07 -32.28 -16.20
CA GLN A 551 9.64 -32.20 -17.53
C GLN A 551 8.53 -32.45 -18.55
N THR A 552 8.79 -32.05 -19.80
CA THR A 552 7.89 -32.22 -20.93
C THR A 552 8.57 -33.04 -22.01
N TYR A 553 7.80 -33.91 -22.66
CA TYR A 553 8.19 -34.59 -23.89
C TYR A 553 7.24 -34.17 -25.03
N ARG A 554 7.79 -33.52 -26.06
CA ARG A 554 7.11 -33.11 -27.29
C ARG A 554 7.36 -34.17 -28.36
N PHE A 555 6.30 -34.63 -29.02
CA PHE A 555 6.43 -35.60 -30.12
C PHE A 555 6.81 -34.95 -31.46
N HIS A 556 6.80 -33.63 -31.52
CA HIS A 556 7.17 -32.85 -32.70
C HIS A 556 7.89 -31.57 -32.26
N VAL A 557 9.07 -31.36 -32.83
CA VAL A 557 9.89 -30.16 -32.63
C VAL A 557 9.71 -29.23 -33.81
N ASP A 558 9.63 -27.94 -33.50
CA ASP A 558 9.52 -26.83 -34.44
C ASP A 558 10.31 -25.62 -33.90
N ASP A 559 10.34 -24.54 -34.66
CA ASP A 559 11.01 -23.27 -34.34
C ASP A 559 10.15 -22.31 -33.50
N THR A 560 9.08 -22.81 -32.86
CA THR A 560 8.17 -22.00 -32.04
C THR A 560 8.87 -21.45 -30.79
N PHE A 561 9.81 -22.20 -30.22
CA PHE A 561 10.59 -21.78 -29.05
C PHE A 561 12.02 -21.44 -29.44
N ALA A 562 12.54 -20.36 -28.88
CA ALA A 562 13.91 -19.95 -29.06
C ALA A 562 14.89 -20.98 -28.44
N LYS A 563 16.11 -21.02 -28.97
CA LYS A 563 17.20 -21.80 -28.36
C LYS A 563 17.53 -21.23 -26.98
N GLY A 564 17.79 -22.10 -26.01
CA GLY A 564 18.00 -21.70 -24.62
C GLY A 564 16.71 -21.54 -23.82
N SER A 565 15.53 -21.66 -24.43
CA SER A 565 14.24 -21.65 -23.73
C SER A 565 14.02 -22.90 -22.86
N GLY A 566 14.70 -24.01 -23.17
CA GLY A 566 14.51 -25.31 -22.55
C GLY A 566 13.35 -26.11 -23.13
N LEU A 567 12.77 -25.67 -24.25
CA LEU A 567 11.69 -26.36 -24.99
C LEU A 567 11.99 -26.56 -26.47
N GLU A 568 13.19 -26.24 -26.92
CA GLU A 568 13.61 -26.33 -28.32
C GLU A 568 13.73 -27.77 -28.85
N ASP A 569 13.83 -28.77 -27.97
CA ASP A 569 14.03 -30.18 -28.32
C ASP A 569 12.81 -31.06 -27.95
N ASP A 570 12.86 -32.35 -28.31
CA ASP A 570 11.83 -33.34 -27.97
C ASP A 570 11.62 -33.43 -26.46
N LEU A 571 12.72 -33.42 -25.69
CA LEU A 571 12.68 -33.43 -24.24
C LEU A 571 13.00 -32.02 -23.74
N SER A 572 12.21 -31.51 -22.80
CA SER A 572 12.46 -30.20 -22.20
C SER A 572 13.60 -30.24 -21.19
N ASP A 573 14.03 -29.07 -20.76
CA ASP A 573 14.78 -28.90 -19.52
C ASP A 573 13.98 -29.41 -18.31
N ILE A 574 14.70 -29.70 -17.23
CA ILE A 574 14.11 -30.10 -15.96
C ILE A 574 13.78 -28.83 -15.19
N VAL A 575 12.49 -28.66 -14.85
CA VAL A 575 12.03 -27.59 -13.97
C VAL A 575 11.77 -28.13 -12.59
N ALA A 576 12.19 -27.40 -11.56
CA ALA A 576 11.97 -27.78 -10.19
C ALA A 576 11.70 -26.58 -9.29
N SER A 577 10.83 -26.78 -8.31
CA SER A 577 10.61 -25.82 -7.23
C SER A 577 10.58 -26.49 -5.87
N ALA A 578 11.09 -25.80 -4.87
CA ALA A 578 11.08 -26.23 -3.48
C ALA A 578 10.69 -25.06 -2.57
N ARG A 579 9.87 -25.35 -1.56
CA ARG A 579 9.56 -24.41 -0.48
C ARG A 579 9.75 -25.09 0.85
N ILE A 580 10.52 -24.47 1.74
CA ILE A 580 10.91 -25.01 3.05
C ILE A 580 10.54 -23.97 4.11
N ASN A 581 9.48 -24.21 4.86
CA ASN A 581 8.99 -23.31 5.90
C ASN A 581 8.68 -24.04 7.22
N PRO A 582 9.67 -24.62 7.91
CA PRO A 582 9.45 -25.47 9.08
C PRO A 582 8.99 -24.69 10.32
N SER A 583 9.21 -23.37 10.35
CA SER A 583 8.83 -22.49 11.46
C SER A 583 8.47 -21.08 10.95
N GLN A 584 8.08 -20.18 11.84
CA GLN A 584 7.88 -18.75 11.49
C GLN A 584 9.19 -17.98 11.26
N TYR A 585 10.33 -18.58 11.60
CA TYR A 585 11.65 -17.94 11.54
C TYR A 585 12.45 -18.37 10.32
N LEU A 586 11.90 -19.22 9.45
CA LEU A 586 12.54 -19.68 8.23
C LEU A 586 11.50 -19.94 7.15
N ASP A 587 11.63 -19.27 6.01
CA ASP A 587 10.91 -19.55 4.76
C ASP A 587 11.93 -19.45 3.62
N LEU A 588 12.19 -20.58 2.97
CA LEU A 588 13.10 -20.68 1.83
C LEU A 588 12.31 -21.15 0.61
N GLY A 589 12.29 -20.34 -0.44
CA GLY A 589 11.87 -20.71 -1.77
C GLY A 589 13.08 -20.94 -2.67
N TYR A 590 13.05 -22.00 -3.46
CA TYR A 590 14.03 -22.25 -4.51
C TYR A 590 13.31 -22.67 -5.78
N ARG A 591 13.67 -22.10 -6.92
CA ARG A 591 13.17 -22.49 -8.25
C ARG A 591 14.34 -22.59 -9.21
N THR A 592 14.28 -23.56 -10.11
CA THR A 592 15.34 -23.77 -11.09
C THR A 592 14.84 -24.39 -12.37
N GLN A 593 15.55 -24.06 -13.45
CA GLN A 593 15.50 -24.73 -14.74
C GLN A 593 16.91 -25.21 -15.05
N ILE A 594 17.05 -26.50 -15.32
CA ILE A 594 18.32 -27.16 -15.56
C ILE A 594 18.29 -27.82 -16.94
N ALA A 595 19.32 -27.55 -17.73
CA ALA A 595 19.49 -28.12 -19.05
C ALA A 595 19.42 -29.66 -18.98
N LYS A 596 18.62 -30.28 -19.85
CA LYS A 596 18.54 -31.76 -19.91
C LYS A 596 19.89 -32.42 -20.22
N ASP A 597 20.72 -31.72 -20.99
CA ASP A 597 22.05 -32.16 -21.42
C ASP A 597 23.10 -31.46 -20.56
N GLY A 598 23.99 -32.23 -19.93
CA GLY A 598 25.10 -31.68 -19.12
C GLY A 598 24.70 -31.05 -17.79
N PHE A 599 23.40 -30.88 -17.50
CA PHE A 599 22.86 -30.33 -16.24
C PHE A 599 23.37 -28.93 -15.89
N SER A 600 23.65 -28.09 -16.90
CA SER A 600 23.93 -26.67 -16.68
C SER A 600 22.68 -25.94 -16.22
N ALA A 601 22.85 -24.94 -15.36
CA ALA A 601 21.74 -24.11 -14.92
C ALA A 601 21.36 -23.11 -16.00
N ARG A 602 20.07 -23.06 -16.36
CA ARG A 602 19.48 -21.95 -17.14
C ARG A 602 18.93 -20.87 -16.23
N ARG A 603 18.38 -21.30 -15.08
CA ARG A 603 17.76 -20.41 -14.10
C ARG A 603 17.97 -20.91 -12.68
N HIS A 604 18.27 -19.98 -11.78
CA HIS A 604 18.21 -20.19 -10.34
C HIS A 604 17.52 -19.00 -9.67
N GLN A 605 16.54 -19.28 -8.83
CA GLN A 605 15.93 -18.28 -7.97
C GLN A 605 15.90 -18.80 -6.56
N VAL A 606 16.53 -18.07 -5.65
CA VAL A 606 16.55 -18.36 -4.22
C VAL A 606 15.92 -17.18 -3.51
N GLN A 607 14.92 -17.44 -2.67
CA GLN A 607 14.34 -16.44 -1.78
C GLN A 607 14.33 -16.98 -0.36
N LEU A 608 15.18 -16.41 0.49
CA LEU A 608 15.35 -16.82 1.88
C LEU A 608 14.84 -15.70 2.79
N ASN A 609 13.97 -16.05 3.73
CA ASN A 609 13.60 -15.23 4.87
C ASN A 609 13.96 -16.00 6.14
N ALA A 610 14.84 -15.45 6.97
CA ALA A 610 15.32 -16.14 8.17
C ALA A 610 15.46 -15.19 9.36
N GLY A 611 15.25 -15.70 10.57
CA GLY A 611 15.54 -15.00 11.81
C GLY A 611 14.33 -14.60 12.64
N VAL A 612 14.60 -13.94 13.76
CA VAL A 612 13.64 -13.50 14.78
C VAL A 612 13.51 -11.97 14.76
N PRO A 613 12.57 -11.33 15.47
CA PRO A 613 12.48 -9.86 15.50
C PRO A 613 13.78 -9.14 15.93
N LEU A 614 14.62 -9.78 16.76
CA LEU A 614 15.94 -9.25 17.14
C LEU A 614 16.87 -9.09 15.92
N LEU A 615 16.83 -10.04 14.98
CA LEU A 615 17.57 -10.00 13.73
C LEU A 615 16.88 -10.90 12.71
N ARG A 616 16.35 -10.27 11.66
CA ARG A 616 15.72 -10.93 10.52
C ARG A 616 16.46 -10.54 9.25
N GLY A 617 16.83 -11.53 8.46
CA GLY A 617 17.43 -11.35 7.14
C GLY A 617 16.52 -11.87 6.03
N THR A 618 16.52 -11.16 4.92
CA THR A 618 15.96 -11.60 3.65
C THR A 618 17.06 -11.58 2.61
N ALA A 619 17.26 -12.69 1.91
CA ALA A 619 18.20 -12.78 0.79
C ALA A 619 17.46 -13.26 -0.45
N SER A 620 17.71 -12.61 -1.59
CA SER A 620 17.18 -12.99 -2.89
C SER A 620 18.35 -13.11 -3.86
N TYR A 621 18.51 -14.27 -4.48
CA TYR A 621 19.46 -14.48 -5.56
C TYR A 621 18.69 -14.90 -6.81
N VAL A 622 18.98 -14.23 -7.92
CA VAL A 622 18.38 -14.56 -9.22
C VAL A 622 19.48 -14.70 -10.25
N PHE A 623 19.42 -15.78 -11.01
CA PHE A 623 20.23 -16.04 -12.19
C PHE A 623 19.29 -16.45 -13.32
N PHE A 624 19.44 -15.80 -14.47
CA PHE A 624 18.78 -16.10 -15.71
C PHE A 624 19.80 -16.04 -16.84
N GLU A 625 19.96 -17.14 -17.55
CA GLU A 625 20.63 -17.15 -18.84
C GLU A 625 19.74 -16.47 -19.89
N GLU A 626 20.36 -15.78 -20.86
CA GLU A 626 19.67 -15.12 -21.96
C GLU A 626 19.32 -16.12 -23.07
N PRO A 627 18.04 -16.34 -23.39
CA PRO A 627 17.66 -17.11 -24.57
C PRO A 627 17.99 -16.37 -25.87
N ASP A 628 18.17 -17.11 -26.98
CA ASP A 628 18.36 -16.52 -28.30
C ASP A 628 17.14 -15.63 -28.66
N ASN A 629 17.40 -14.41 -29.16
CA ASN A 629 16.36 -13.42 -29.53
C ASN A 629 15.46 -12.94 -28.37
N SER A 630 15.90 -13.10 -27.12
CA SER A 630 15.25 -12.47 -25.97
C SER A 630 15.33 -10.93 -26.06
N GLU A 631 14.25 -10.24 -25.67
CA GLU A 631 14.28 -8.78 -25.53
C GLU A 631 14.97 -8.35 -24.22
N PHE A 632 15.13 -9.28 -23.28
CA PHE A 632 15.79 -9.06 -22.00
C PHE A 632 17.15 -9.75 -21.95
N SER A 633 18.17 -9.00 -21.52
CA SER A 633 19.48 -9.57 -21.27
C SER A 633 19.49 -10.52 -20.06
N GLY A 634 20.43 -11.46 -20.09
CA GLY A 634 20.71 -12.33 -18.95
C GLY A 634 21.00 -11.51 -17.68
N ARG A 635 20.66 -12.07 -16.52
CA ARG A 635 20.76 -11.35 -15.23
C ARG A 635 21.28 -12.27 -14.15
N GLU A 636 22.24 -11.77 -13.38
CA GLU A 636 22.69 -12.40 -12.14
C GLU A 636 22.76 -11.35 -11.03
N GLU A 637 21.84 -11.41 -10.05
CA GLU A 637 21.72 -10.40 -9.00
C GLU A 637 21.56 -11.04 -7.62
N LEU A 638 22.19 -10.42 -6.62
CA LEU A 638 22.02 -10.72 -5.21
C LEU A 638 21.48 -9.50 -4.48
N ALA A 639 20.30 -9.62 -3.89
CA ALA A 639 19.72 -8.64 -2.99
C ALA A 639 19.72 -9.17 -1.54
N LEU A 640 20.23 -8.37 -0.61
CA LEU A 640 20.26 -8.69 0.81
C LEU A 640 19.57 -7.57 1.60
N SER A 641 18.63 -7.95 2.47
CA SER A 641 18.01 -7.06 3.44
C SER A 641 18.19 -7.61 4.85
N LEU A 642 18.65 -6.77 5.78
CA LEU A 642 18.77 -7.11 7.20
C LEU A 642 17.94 -6.11 8.00
N SER A 643 17.17 -6.60 8.96
CA SER A 643 16.38 -5.77 9.88
C SER A 643 16.59 -6.27 11.31
N SER A 644 16.89 -5.37 12.22
CA SER A 644 17.16 -5.70 13.63
C SER A 644 16.46 -4.71 14.55
N GLN A 645 15.64 -5.23 15.47
CA GLN A 645 15.12 -4.49 16.61
C GLN A 645 16.14 -4.59 17.76
N VAL A 646 17.23 -3.81 17.66
CA VAL A 646 18.39 -3.83 18.57
C VAL A 646 17.98 -3.64 20.04
N THR A 647 17.02 -2.73 20.26
CA THR A 647 16.40 -2.50 21.57
C THR A 647 14.90 -2.26 21.38
N ARG A 648 14.13 -2.02 22.45
CA ARG A 648 12.70 -1.68 22.32
C ARG A 648 12.44 -0.41 21.51
N ASN A 649 13.44 0.48 21.42
CA ASN A 649 13.31 1.80 20.79
C ASN A 649 14.13 1.93 19.51
N TRP A 650 15.14 1.09 19.29
CA TRP A 650 16.04 1.18 18.14
C TRP A 650 15.79 0.07 17.13
N ARG A 651 15.61 0.46 15.87
CA ARG A 651 15.57 -0.43 14.71
C ARG A 651 16.62 -0.02 13.70
N VAL A 652 17.32 -1.00 13.16
CA VAL A 652 18.28 -0.81 12.06
C VAL A 652 17.83 -1.64 10.89
N ASN A 653 17.80 -1.05 9.70
CA ASN A 653 17.59 -1.76 8.44
C ASN A 653 18.76 -1.50 7.51
N PHE A 654 19.10 -2.53 6.76
CA PHE A 654 20.11 -2.48 5.71
C PHE A 654 19.54 -3.19 4.49
N HIS A 655 19.75 -2.64 3.32
CA HIS A 655 19.38 -3.23 2.05
C HIS A 655 20.50 -2.97 1.04
N GLY A 656 20.88 -3.99 0.27
CA GLY A 656 21.85 -3.84 -0.79
C GLY A 656 21.52 -4.74 -1.96
N VAL A 657 21.73 -4.23 -3.17
CA VAL A 657 21.59 -4.98 -4.43
C VAL A 657 22.93 -4.97 -5.13
N ARG A 658 23.39 -6.16 -5.53
CA ARG A 658 24.63 -6.36 -6.28
C ARG A 658 24.33 -7.11 -7.57
N ASP A 659 24.87 -6.60 -8.66
CA ASP A 659 24.98 -7.32 -9.92
C ASP A 659 26.21 -8.23 -9.84
N MET A 660 25.95 -9.53 -9.85
CA MET A 660 26.98 -10.55 -9.71
C MET A 660 27.70 -10.80 -11.04
N ALA A 661 27.00 -10.62 -12.18
CA ALA A 661 27.57 -10.78 -13.51
C ALA A 661 28.57 -9.65 -13.83
N ALA A 662 28.20 -8.40 -13.55
CA ALA A 662 29.08 -7.24 -13.70
C ALA A 662 30.07 -7.08 -12.53
N ASN A 663 29.87 -7.82 -11.42
CA ASN A 663 30.62 -7.69 -10.18
C ASN A 663 30.55 -6.28 -9.56
N GLU A 664 29.41 -5.62 -9.68
CA GLU A 664 29.17 -4.23 -9.27
C GLU A 664 28.02 -4.12 -8.27
N MET A 665 28.16 -3.22 -7.29
CA MET A 665 27.01 -2.83 -6.47
C MET A 665 26.06 -1.99 -7.32
N ARG A 666 24.75 -2.19 -7.17
CA ARG A 666 23.71 -1.37 -7.84
C ARG A 666 23.15 -0.33 -6.90
N SER A 667 22.81 -0.74 -5.67
CA SER A 667 22.28 0.15 -4.64
C SER A 667 22.64 -0.31 -3.23
N LEU A 668 22.70 0.65 -2.32
CA LEU A 668 22.89 0.44 -0.89
C LEU A 668 21.97 1.39 -0.12
N VAL A 669 21.16 0.89 0.78
CA VAL A 669 20.26 1.68 1.62
C VAL A 669 20.42 1.23 3.08
N SER A 670 20.55 2.18 3.99
CA SER A 670 20.61 1.93 5.43
C SER A 670 19.66 2.87 6.14
N ASP A 671 18.80 2.31 6.99
CA ASP A 671 17.88 3.07 7.83
C ASP A 671 18.21 2.84 9.31
N LEU A 672 18.33 3.93 10.07
CA LEU A 672 18.41 3.91 11.53
C LEU A 672 17.17 4.60 12.08
N VAL A 673 16.35 3.88 12.84
CA VAL A 673 15.09 4.39 13.38
C VAL A 673 15.12 4.30 14.90
N TYR A 674 14.92 5.45 15.56
CA TYR A 674 14.60 5.54 16.98
C TYR A 674 13.13 5.87 17.15
N GLU A 675 12.40 5.09 17.93
CA GLU A 675 10.99 5.33 18.27
C GLU A 675 10.78 5.18 19.78
N ASN A 676 10.08 6.15 20.37
CA ASN A 676 9.54 6.04 21.72
C ASN A 676 8.06 6.47 21.75
N GLU A 677 7.50 6.73 22.94
CA GLU A 677 6.11 7.12 23.10
C GLU A 677 5.74 8.46 22.44
N CYS A 678 6.69 9.37 22.23
CA CYS A 678 6.43 10.76 21.80
C CYS A 678 7.23 11.24 20.58
N VAL A 679 8.24 10.50 20.11
CA VAL A 679 9.02 10.84 18.91
C VAL A 679 9.37 9.62 18.07
N VAL A 680 9.49 9.83 16.76
CA VAL A 680 10.18 8.93 15.84
C VAL A 680 11.26 9.71 15.09
N ILE A 681 12.48 9.22 15.11
CA ILE A 681 13.61 9.77 14.35
C ILE A 681 14.06 8.68 13.38
N SER A 682 13.97 8.92 12.08
CA SER A 682 14.47 7.98 11.06
C SER A 682 15.55 8.64 10.23
N THR A 683 16.75 8.07 10.24
CA THR A 683 17.85 8.48 9.35
C THR A 683 17.98 7.46 8.25
N ARG A 684 17.95 7.91 6.99
CA ARG A 684 18.17 7.10 5.80
C ARG A 684 19.43 7.58 5.09
N PHE A 685 20.30 6.64 4.79
CA PHE A 685 21.38 6.80 3.84
C PHE A 685 21.08 5.91 2.64
N SER A 686 21.14 6.46 1.43
CA SER A 686 20.99 5.69 0.20
C SER A 686 22.06 6.09 -0.81
N ARG A 687 22.63 5.09 -1.47
CA ARG A 687 23.59 5.27 -2.55
C ARG A 687 23.18 4.44 -3.77
N THR A 688 23.12 5.09 -4.92
CA THR A 688 23.08 4.43 -6.23
C THR A 688 24.48 4.40 -6.81
N PHE A 689 24.83 3.32 -7.49
CA PHE A 689 26.18 3.11 -8.05
C PHE A 689 26.19 3.06 -9.57
N PHE A 690 25.02 3.05 -10.20
CA PHE A 690 24.89 3.02 -11.65
C PHE A 690 24.77 4.44 -12.21
N GLN A 691 25.20 4.59 -13.45
CA GLN A 691 24.98 5.78 -14.25
C GLN A 691 23.93 5.45 -15.32
N ASP A 692 22.98 6.35 -15.54
CA ASP A 692 22.01 6.26 -16.64
C ASP A 692 21.83 7.65 -17.25
N ARG A 693 22.40 7.86 -18.45
CA ARG A 693 22.42 9.16 -19.16
C ARG A 693 22.96 10.29 -18.27
N ASP A 694 22.09 11.24 -17.91
CA ASP A 694 22.41 12.39 -17.07
C ASP A 694 22.33 12.08 -15.56
N LEU A 695 21.81 10.91 -15.16
CA LEU A 695 21.82 10.45 -13.78
C LEU A 695 23.18 9.87 -13.42
N GLN A 696 23.84 10.49 -12.46
CA GLN A 696 25.12 10.05 -11.91
C GLN A 696 24.90 9.20 -10.65
N PRO A 697 25.91 8.41 -10.22
CA PRO A 697 25.88 7.77 -8.91
C PRO A 697 25.63 8.82 -7.80
N THR A 698 24.51 8.66 -7.08
CA THR A 698 24.04 9.65 -6.11
C THR A 698 24.19 9.11 -4.70
N ASP A 699 24.77 9.92 -3.82
CA ASP A 699 24.65 9.75 -2.38
C ASP A 699 23.53 10.66 -1.87
N ALA A 700 22.55 10.09 -1.16
CA ALA A 700 21.47 10.83 -0.53
C ALA A 700 21.37 10.49 0.95
N PHE A 701 21.12 11.53 1.75
CA PHE A 701 20.98 11.44 3.19
C PHE A 701 19.72 12.19 3.61
N THR A 702 18.90 11.54 4.43
CA THR A 702 17.62 12.11 4.90
C THR A 702 17.42 11.80 6.37
N ILE A 703 16.98 12.78 7.16
CA ILE A 703 16.56 12.59 8.55
C ILE A 703 15.10 13.01 8.67
N ASN A 704 14.21 12.11 9.07
CA ASN A 704 12.84 12.47 9.42
C ASN A 704 12.66 12.51 10.94
N LEU A 705 12.14 13.61 11.45
CA LEU A 705 11.74 13.83 12.83
C LEU A 705 10.22 13.93 12.89
N LEU A 706 9.55 12.87 13.35
CA LEU A 706 8.13 12.87 13.67
C LEU A 706 7.92 13.13 15.16
N LEU A 707 7.46 14.34 15.48
CA LEU A 707 6.95 14.67 16.80
C LEU A 707 5.51 14.15 16.86
N LYS A 708 5.26 13.08 17.62
CA LYS A 708 3.90 12.53 17.77
C LYS A 708 3.01 13.66 18.31
N THR A 709 1.82 13.84 17.75
CA THR A 709 0.88 14.97 17.98
C THR A 709 1.15 16.30 17.25
N LEU A 710 2.35 16.54 16.70
CA LEU A 710 2.66 17.77 15.93
C LEU A 710 2.93 17.54 14.44
N GLY A 711 3.38 16.35 14.06
CA GLY A 711 3.66 15.98 12.66
C GLY A 711 5.13 15.70 12.36
N GLN A 712 5.42 15.39 11.09
CA GLN A 712 6.75 14.97 10.62
C GLN A 712 7.48 16.10 9.90
N ILE A 713 8.66 16.46 10.41
CA ILE A 713 9.64 17.31 9.73
C ILE A 713 10.64 16.40 9.05
N SER A 714 10.97 16.65 7.79
CA SER A 714 12.01 15.91 7.07
C SER A 714 13.23 16.82 6.90
N PHE A 715 14.44 16.28 6.88
CA PHE A 715 15.72 17.00 6.79
C PHE A 715 16.67 16.35 5.81
#